data_AF-A0A1I8NZK7-F1
#
_entry.id   AF-A0A1I8NZK7-F1
#
_cell.length_a   1.000
_cell.length_b   1.000
_cell.length_c   1.000
_cell.angle_alpha   90.00
_cell.angle_beta   90.00
_cell.angle_gamma   90.00
#
_symmetry.space_group_name_H-M   'P 1'
#
loop_
_entity.id
_entity.type
_entity.pdbx_description
1 polymer ?
#
loop_
_entity_poly.entity_id
_entity_poly.type
_entity_poly.pdbx_seq_one_letter_code
_entity_poly.pdbx_strand_id
1 'polypeptide(L)'
;MSGNNDNNALSTSPTIPKWIEAKLFEKVLKEVEIEFKEIKSFKIEPALGPGENYASYMLKIEFVIKLNDDTLKHVDFMLKVGQDSELYREMVQAYDVFDIEKGMYQDIIPEIEEMLMEVDIKVRFGAKTYTLPTTEPHILMENLKTQGFRNANRLDGLDVEHMESVLKKMAQWHAASAVRVARKGTYLEKYAKGYLKPESHKLITEMYGSTTNVLLECVRQYSNAHLYYDKVEKMQYKLTENLYKTVAEAADNDEEFKVLNHGDIWSNNIMFQYDKHSGNLIETYFVDYQMPLYTSPALDVLYFIMSSSKYEIKLERFDYMIAFYYKQLREVLTLLKYPKRIPTLRDVQCTMYKNGIWDESLKPISFMLKICHDSELFRQMLEGHNVFDVEGGMYRHVIPEIEKILSDAGMNVRFGAKTYTLPTEEPYILLENLKVHGFRNTKRQEGLDMVHIKSVLKKLAQWHAATAVRVATKGKFEDKYATGYLKPDAYDMIKGMFDNATAVLLESVREFTDSNMYYEKVVKLQNQITDELFKEMGIGIGKNEDEFKVLNHGDAWSNNIMFQYNEDNGDLKETYFVDYQIPSYTSPAQDLWYFIISSCKYEIKLANFDYMLAYYHQQLDECLRLLKYPKKMPMLKDIHCMMYTHGVWAYATATNVMAAVLCDPTDKANLDNFISETDAGLAFKRQMYSNPRYRKHMEALLPWLLNRGLLEC
;
A
#
# COMPACT_ATOMS: atom_id res chain seq x y z
N MET A 1 -26.07 -23.75 51.33
CA MET A 1 -27.52 -23.97 51.50
C MET A 1 -28.09 -24.31 50.14
N SER A 2 -28.77 -25.44 50.08
CA SER A 2 -29.45 -26.00 48.91
C SER A 2 -30.51 -25.05 48.33
N GLY A 3 -30.55 -24.89 47.00
CA GLY A 3 -31.59 -24.14 46.31
C GLY A 3 -31.64 -24.45 44.81
N ASN A 4 -32.56 -25.36 44.46
CA ASN A 4 -33.23 -25.62 43.17
C ASN A 4 -32.50 -25.39 41.83
N ASN A 5 -32.09 -26.51 41.23
CA ASN A 5 -31.99 -26.69 39.78
C ASN A 5 -33.41 -26.91 39.20
N ASP A 6 -34.01 -25.88 38.63
CA ASP A 6 -35.08 -26.05 37.65
C ASP A 6 -34.44 -26.26 36.26
N ASN A 7 -34.16 -27.52 35.97
CA ASN A 7 -33.85 -28.01 34.62
C ASN A 7 -35.10 -27.94 33.75
N ASN A 8 -35.32 -26.82 33.06
CA ASN A 8 -36.15 -26.75 31.87
C ASN A 8 -35.28 -26.64 30.62
N ALA A 9 -34.42 -27.65 30.40
CA ALA A 9 -33.88 -27.93 29.08
C ALA A 9 -34.90 -28.78 28.32
N LEU A 10 -35.60 -28.15 27.36
CA LEU A 10 -36.38 -28.86 26.35
C LEU A 10 -35.44 -29.80 25.57
N SER A 11 -35.35 -31.05 26.04
CA SER A 11 -34.74 -32.16 25.34
C SER A 11 -35.65 -32.61 24.18
N THR A 12 -35.59 -31.92 23.05
CA THR A 12 -36.11 -32.46 21.79
C THR A 12 -34.97 -33.19 21.09
N SER A 13 -35.00 -34.53 21.13
CA SER A 13 -34.10 -35.34 20.30
C SER A 13 -34.29 -34.96 18.82
N PRO A 14 -33.22 -34.90 18.00
CA PRO A 14 -33.34 -34.49 16.60
C PRO A 14 -34.29 -35.42 15.84
N THR A 15 -35.32 -34.88 15.20
CA THR A 15 -36.21 -35.67 14.34
C THR A 15 -35.58 -35.74 12.96
N ILE A 16 -35.08 -36.91 12.56
CA ILE A 16 -34.48 -37.12 11.23
C ILE A 16 -35.53 -36.81 10.15
N PRO A 17 -35.22 -35.96 9.14
CA PRO A 17 -36.18 -35.64 8.08
C PRO A 17 -36.64 -36.88 7.30
N LYS A 18 -37.96 -37.01 7.12
CA LYS A 18 -38.58 -38.20 6.50
C LYS A 18 -38.26 -38.38 5.02
N TRP A 19 -37.84 -37.32 4.32
CA TRP A 19 -37.52 -37.38 2.89
C TRP A 19 -36.22 -38.14 2.61
N ILE A 20 -35.38 -38.37 3.62
CA ILE A 20 -34.06 -38.99 3.47
C ILE A 20 -34.25 -40.51 3.35
N GLU A 21 -34.24 -41.01 2.11
CA GLU A 21 -34.43 -42.43 1.79
C GLU A 21 -33.24 -43.00 1.01
N ALA A 22 -32.93 -44.30 1.22
CA ALA A 22 -31.79 -44.99 0.59
C ALA A 22 -31.75 -44.85 -0.94
N LYS A 23 -32.90 -44.88 -1.61
CA LYS A 23 -33.02 -44.79 -3.08
C LYS A 23 -32.44 -43.49 -3.66
N LEU A 24 -32.43 -42.40 -2.90
CA LEU A 24 -31.89 -41.11 -3.35
C LEU A 24 -30.38 -41.19 -3.62
N PHE A 25 -29.69 -42.12 -2.97
CA PHE A 25 -28.24 -42.23 -3.00
C PHE A 25 -27.73 -43.17 -4.09
N GLU A 26 -28.57 -43.92 -4.80
CA GLU A 26 -28.12 -44.90 -5.81
C GLU A 26 -27.25 -44.27 -6.90
N LYS A 27 -27.58 -43.05 -7.35
CA LYS A 27 -26.78 -42.33 -8.34
C LYS A 27 -25.39 -41.98 -7.78
N VAL A 28 -25.34 -41.52 -6.54
CA VAL A 28 -24.09 -41.16 -5.86
C VAL A 28 -23.24 -42.40 -5.59
N LEU A 29 -23.86 -43.51 -5.16
CA LEU A 29 -23.20 -44.78 -4.92
C LEU A 29 -22.53 -45.33 -6.19
N LYS A 30 -23.19 -45.20 -7.36
CA LYS A 30 -22.58 -45.53 -8.66
C LYS A 30 -21.42 -44.61 -9.04
N GLU A 31 -21.45 -43.36 -8.60
CA GLU A 31 -20.35 -42.41 -8.86
C GLU A 31 -19.12 -42.72 -8.01
N VAL A 32 -19.30 -43.10 -6.74
CA VAL A 32 -18.18 -43.39 -5.82
C VAL A 32 -17.67 -44.82 -5.90
N GLU A 33 -18.51 -45.75 -6.34
CA GLU A 33 -18.17 -47.17 -6.47
C GLU A 33 -18.72 -47.70 -7.80
N ILE A 34 -17.83 -47.86 -8.77
CA ILE A 34 -18.19 -48.25 -10.14
C ILE A 34 -18.78 -49.68 -10.19
N GLU A 35 -18.39 -50.53 -9.24
CA GLU A 35 -18.88 -51.90 -9.12
C GLU A 35 -20.18 -52.02 -8.31
N PHE A 36 -20.83 -50.91 -7.97
CA PHE A 36 -22.06 -50.90 -7.17
C PHE A 36 -23.20 -51.69 -7.85
N LYS A 37 -23.74 -52.68 -7.12
CA LYS A 37 -24.85 -53.54 -7.57
C LYS A 37 -26.16 -53.25 -6.83
N GLU A 38 -26.17 -53.28 -5.50
CA GLU A 38 -27.37 -53.08 -4.68
C GLU A 38 -27.05 -52.60 -3.25
N ILE A 39 -28.01 -51.92 -2.61
CA ILE A 39 -27.93 -51.51 -1.20
C ILE A 39 -28.41 -52.67 -0.31
N LYS A 40 -27.62 -53.06 0.68
CA LYS A 40 -27.98 -54.09 1.68
C LYS A 40 -28.43 -53.53 3.01
N SER A 41 -27.81 -52.44 3.46
CA SER A 41 -28.25 -51.70 4.63
C SER A 41 -28.11 -50.20 4.43
N PHE A 42 -28.96 -49.46 5.12
CA PHE A 42 -28.99 -48.01 5.14
C PHE A 42 -29.26 -47.56 6.56
N LYS A 43 -28.39 -46.70 7.10
CA LYS A 43 -28.51 -46.18 8.46
C LYS A 43 -28.24 -44.68 8.46
N ILE A 44 -29.00 -43.96 9.27
CA ILE A 44 -28.84 -42.53 9.49
C ILE A 44 -28.58 -42.32 10.98
N GLU A 45 -27.52 -41.61 11.31
CA GLU A 45 -27.17 -41.27 12.69
C GLU A 45 -26.83 -39.77 12.80
N PRO A 46 -27.18 -39.09 13.89
CA PRO A 46 -26.60 -37.79 14.20
C PRO A 46 -25.06 -37.89 14.30
N ALA A 47 -24.33 -37.03 13.59
CA ALA A 47 -22.87 -37.19 13.45
C ALA A 47 -22.03 -36.44 14.49
N LEU A 48 -22.65 -35.54 15.27
CA LEU A 48 -21.98 -34.64 16.21
C LEU A 48 -22.65 -34.68 17.58
N GLY A 49 -21.87 -34.35 18.62
CA GLY A 49 -22.36 -34.27 19.99
C GLY A 49 -23.24 -33.03 20.25
N PRO A 50 -23.98 -32.98 21.37
CA PRO A 50 -24.72 -31.78 21.77
C PRO A 50 -23.80 -30.55 21.84
N GLY A 51 -24.18 -29.45 21.17
CA GLY A 51 -23.45 -28.16 21.21
C GLY A 51 -22.37 -27.97 20.14
N GLU A 52 -22.20 -28.91 19.20
CA GLU A 52 -21.19 -28.82 18.13
C GLU A 52 -21.72 -28.23 16.82
N ASN A 53 -23.04 -28.08 16.64
CA ASN A 53 -23.66 -27.42 15.47
C ASN A 53 -24.91 -26.61 15.86
N TYR A 54 -24.87 -25.29 15.65
CA TYR A 54 -25.92 -24.37 16.08
C TYR A 54 -27.02 -24.14 15.04
N ALA A 55 -26.69 -24.18 13.73
CA ALA A 55 -27.60 -23.79 12.66
C ALA A 55 -28.19 -24.95 11.82
N SER A 56 -27.54 -26.11 11.73
CA SER A 56 -27.97 -27.22 10.84
C SER A 56 -27.87 -28.59 11.51
N TYR A 57 -28.64 -29.57 11.03
CA TYR A 57 -28.43 -30.97 11.41
C TYR A 57 -27.34 -31.59 10.53
N MET A 58 -26.35 -32.22 11.17
CA MET A 58 -25.31 -32.98 10.50
C MET A 58 -25.53 -34.48 10.74
N LEU A 59 -25.83 -35.21 9.67
CA LEU A 59 -26.20 -36.62 9.71
C LEU A 59 -25.10 -37.45 9.05
N LYS A 60 -24.69 -38.54 9.69
CA LYS A 60 -23.87 -39.59 9.09
C LYS A 60 -24.81 -40.56 8.39
N ILE A 61 -24.58 -40.75 7.10
CA ILE A 61 -25.34 -41.68 6.27
C ILE A 61 -24.45 -42.88 5.97
N GLU A 62 -24.84 -44.07 6.42
CA GLU A 62 -24.07 -45.30 6.26
C GLU A 62 -24.78 -46.29 5.36
N PHE A 63 -23.99 -46.93 4.50
CA PHE A 63 -24.41 -47.98 3.60
C PHE A 63 -23.52 -49.21 3.77
N VAL A 64 -24.16 -50.39 3.74
CA VAL A 64 -23.49 -51.60 3.28
C VAL A 64 -23.99 -51.86 1.87
N ILE A 65 -23.10 -51.76 0.89
CA ILE A 65 -23.39 -52.01 -0.52
C ILE A 65 -22.83 -53.36 -0.94
N LYS A 66 -23.49 -53.97 -1.91
CA LYS A 66 -23.00 -55.16 -2.61
C LYS A 66 -22.38 -54.75 -3.93
N LEU A 67 -21.22 -55.33 -4.26
CA LEU A 67 -20.52 -55.11 -5.51
C LEU A 67 -20.91 -56.16 -6.57
N ASN A 68 -20.48 -55.96 -7.83
CA ASN A 68 -20.76 -56.88 -8.94
C ASN A 68 -20.18 -58.28 -8.72
N ASP A 69 -19.05 -58.39 -8.02
CA ASP A 69 -18.42 -59.66 -7.59
C ASP A 69 -19.07 -60.30 -6.35
N ASP A 70 -20.23 -59.76 -5.94
CA ASP A 70 -21.00 -60.13 -4.77
C ASP A 70 -20.34 -59.86 -3.40
N THR A 71 -19.19 -59.18 -3.35
CA THR A 71 -18.58 -58.73 -2.08
C THR A 71 -19.36 -57.58 -1.45
N LEU A 72 -19.20 -57.40 -0.13
CA LEU A 72 -19.84 -56.31 0.62
C LEU A 72 -18.82 -55.23 0.97
N LYS A 73 -19.20 -53.97 0.78
CA LYS A 73 -18.39 -52.79 1.10
C LYS A 73 -19.18 -51.82 1.96
N HIS A 74 -18.51 -51.24 2.95
CA HIS A 74 -19.07 -50.14 3.75
C HIS A 74 -18.72 -48.81 3.07
N VAL A 75 -19.71 -47.93 2.97
CA VAL A 75 -19.58 -46.59 2.41
C VAL A 75 -20.38 -45.64 3.29
N ASP A 76 -19.80 -44.49 3.63
CA ASP A 76 -20.50 -43.48 4.41
C ASP A 76 -20.29 -42.06 3.90
N PHE A 77 -21.24 -41.20 4.25
CA PHE A 77 -21.29 -39.80 3.85
C PHE A 77 -21.72 -38.92 5.02
N MET A 78 -21.45 -37.63 4.89
CA MET A 78 -21.94 -36.59 5.78
C MET A 78 -23.02 -35.79 5.05
N LEU A 79 -24.23 -35.74 5.60
CA LEU A 79 -25.37 -35.01 5.04
C LEU A 79 -25.75 -33.86 5.97
N LYS A 80 -25.58 -32.63 5.49
CA LYS A 80 -26.04 -31.41 6.15
C LYS A 80 -27.44 -31.09 5.66
N VAL A 81 -28.38 -30.88 6.59
CA VAL A 81 -29.78 -30.51 6.31
C VAL A 81 -30.23 -29.39 7.25
N GLY A 82 -31.18 -28.57 6.79
CA GLY A 82 -31.71 -27.46 7.59
C GLY A 82 -32.45 -27.92 8.85
N GLN A 83 -32.44 -27.07 9.89
CA GLN A 83 -33.25 -27.29 11.08
C GLN A 83 -34.70 -26.81 10.86
N ASP A 84 -35.65 -27.41 11.58
CA ASP A 84 -37.05 -26.93 11.59
C ASP A 84 -37.27 -25.98 12.78
N SER A 85 -36.60 -24.81 12.77
CA SER A 85 -36.78 -23.76 13.78
C SER A 85 -37.13 -22.42 13.14
N GLU A 86 -37.86 -21.58 13.87
CA GLU A 86 -38.31 -20.27 13.39
C GLU A 86 -37.13 -19.33 13.10
N LEU A 87 -36.15 -19.25 14.02
CA LEU A 87 -34.91 -18.50 13.84
C LEU A 87 -34.11 -18.98 12.61
N TYR A 88 -34.05 -20.30 12.39
CA TYR A 88 -33.37 -20.84 11.23
C TYR A 88 -34.08 -20.48 9.92
N ARG A 89 -35.43 -20.49 9.90
CA ARG A 89 -36.20 -20.03 8.74
C ARG A 89 -35.95 -18.55 8.45
N GLU A 90 -35.86 -17.70 9.47
CA GLU A 90 -35.51 -16.28 9.29
C GLU A 90 -34.10 -16.10 8.74
N MET A 91 -33.11 -16.85 9.23
CA MET A 91 -31.74 -16.84 8.70
C MET A 91 -31.67 -17.30 7.25
N VAL A 92 -32.39 -18.37 6.89
CA VAL A 92 -32.47 -18.87 5.50
C VAL A 92 -33.17 -17.84 4.61
N GLN A 93 -34.24 -17.20 5.07
CA GLN A 93 -34.94 -16.15 4.32
C GLN A 93 -34.07 -14.90 4.11
N ALA A 94 -33.25 -14.53 5.10
CA ALA A 94 -32.39 -13.37 5.02
C ALA A 94 -31.11 -13.61 4.18
N TYR A 95 -30.55 -14.83 4.23
CA TYR A 95 -29.19 -15.08 3.75
C TYR A 95 -29.01 -16.26 2.77
N ASP A 96 -30.02 -17.12 2.55
CA ASP A 96 -29.95 -18.31 1.67
C ASP A 96 -28.65 -19.13 1.83
N VAL A 97 -28.33 -19.43 3.09
CA VAL A 97 -27.09 -20.07 3.54
C VAL A 97 -26.74 -21.35 2.75
N PHE A 98 -27.76 -22.16 2.42
CA PHE A 98 -27.58 -23.43 1.72
C PHE A 98 -27.25 -23.23 0.24
N ASP A 99 -27.87 -22.28 -0.46
CA ASP A 99 -27.52 -21.97 -1.85
C ASP A 99 -26.10 -21.41 -1.96
N ILE A 100 -25.70 -20.57 -1.00
CA ILE A 100 -24.35 -20.03 -0.91
C ILE A 100 -23.33 -21.15 -0.72
N GLU A 101 -23.46 -21.94 0.34
CA GLU A 101 -22.50 -23.00 0.67
C GLU A 101 -22.44 -24.07 -0.44
N LYS A 102 -23.60 -24.44 -1.01
CA LYS A 102 -23.65 -25.36 -2.15
C LYS A 102 -22.87 -24.82 -3.35
N GLY A 103 -23.08 -23.56 -3.73
CA GLY A 103 -22.33 -22.95 -4.83
C GLY A 103 -20.84 -22.76 -4.52
N MET A 104 -20.46 -22.59 -3.25
CA MET A 104 -19.05 -22.60 -2.86
C MET A 104 -18.39 -23.95 -3.19
N TYR A 105 -19.02 -25.07 -2.82
CA TYR A 105 -18.50 -26.41 -3.11
C TYR A 105 -18.60 -26.81 -4.59
N GLN A 106 -19.65 -26.40 -5.30
CA GLN A 106 -19.90 -26.84 -6.67
C GLN A 106 -19.19 -25.97 -7.72
N ASP A 107 -19.04 -24.67 -7.47
CA ASP A 107 -18.55 -23.72 -8.46
C ASP A 107 -17.22 -23.10 -8.04
N ILE A 108 -17.14 -22.51 -6.84
CA ILE A 108 -16.02 -21.64 -6.45
C ILE A 108 -14.77 -22.45 -6.05
N ILE A 109 -14.91 -23.44 -5.17
CA ILE A 109 -13.78 -24.25 -4.70
C ILE A 109 -13.09 -24.96 -5.88
N PRO A 110 -13.81 -25.67 -6.79
CA PRO A 110 -13.17 -26.31 -7.93
C PRO A 110 -12.45 -25.31 -8.86
N GLU A 111 -13.05 -24.14 -9.10
CA GLU A 111 -12.43 -23.08 -9.90
C GLU A 111 -11.11 -22.58 -9.29
N ILE A 112 -11.10 -22.38 -7.97
CA ILE A 112 -9.91 -21.92 -7.24
C ILE A 112 -8.82 -22.99 -7.19
N GLU A 113 -9.18 -24.26 -6.98
CA GLU A 113 -8.26 -25.40 -7.03
C GLU A 113 -7.62 -25.55 -8.42
N GLU A 114 -8.40 -25.41 -9.49
CA GLU A 114 -7.92 -25.44 -10.87
C GLU A 114 -6.91 -24.30 -11.14
N MET A 115 -7.24 -23.07 -10.74
CA MET A 115 -6.34 -21.92 -10.90
C MET A 115 -4.99 -22.10 -10.17
N LEU A 116 -4.98 -22.75 -9.01
CA LEU A 116 -3.74 -23.04 -8.29
C LEU A 116 -2.97 -24.20 -8.95
N MET A 117 -3.68 -25.17 -9.51
CA MET A 117 -3.06 -26.25 -10.28
C MET A 117 -2.38 -25.75 -11.57
N GLU A 118 -2.88 -24.68 -12.21
CA GLU A 118 -2.23 -24.02 -13.36
C GLU A 118 -0.79 -23.55 -13.06
N VAL A 119 -0.47 -23.32 -11.79
CA VAL A 119 0.86 -22.89 -11.31
C VAL A 119 1.52 -23.95 -10.42
N ASP A 120 1.17 -25.22 -10.63
CA ASP A 120 1.72 -26.40 -9.96
C ASP A 120 1.49 -26.44 -8.43
N ILE A 121 0.57 -25.65 -7.90
CA ILE A 121 0.14 -25.72 -6.49
C ILE A 121 -0.99 -26.73 -6.39
N LYS A 122 -0.65 -27.98 -6.04
CA LYS A 122 -1.62 -29.04 -5.76
C LYS A 122 -2.23 -28.82 -4.39
N VAL A 123 -3.50 -28.43 -4.35
CA VAL A 123 -4.24 -28.16 -3.12
C VAL A 123 -5.65 -28.73 -3.21
N ARG A 124 -6.20 -29.06 -2.05
CA ARG A 124 -7.62 -29.24 -1.85
C ARG A 124 -8.08 -28.43 -0.65
N PHE A 125 -9.23 -27.77 -0.75
CA PHE A 125 -9.74 -26.86 0.27
C PHE A 125 -10.84 -27.46 1.14
N GLY A 126 -11.48 -28.54 0.72
CA GLY A 126 -12.58 -29.16 1.45
C GLY A 126 -12.96 -30.54 0.96
N ALA A 127 -14.07 -31.05 1.49
CA ALA A 127 -14.67 -32.33 1.13
C ALA A 127 -15.25 -32.29 -0.30
N LYS A 128 -15.22 -33.44 -1.00
CA LYS A 128 -16.02 -33.66 -2.20
C LYS A 128 -17.51 -33.59 -1.84
N THR A 129 -18.27 -32.85 -2.62
CA THR A 129 -19.74 -32.85 -2.53
C THR A 129 -20.40 -33.67 -3.64
N TYR A 130 -21.60 -34.17 -3.37
CA TYR A 130 -22.43 -34.95 -4.26
C TYR A 130 -23.84 -34.38 -4.34
N THR A 131 -24.55 -34.65 -5.44
CA THR A 131 -25.92 -34.15 -5.65
C THR A 131 -26.94 -35.27 -5.53
N LEU A 132 -27.91 -35.11 -4.64
CA LEU A 132 -29.08 -36.00 -4.56
C LEU A 132 -30.20 -35.51 -5.49
N PRO A 133 -31.03 -36.41 -6.05
CA PRO A 133 -32.15 -36.07 -6.91
C PRO A 133 -33.36 -35.59 -6.08
N THR A 134 -33.20 -34.47 -5.37
CA THR A 134 -34.24 -33.86 -4.53
C THR A 134 -34.19 -32.33 -4.61
N THR A 135 -35.32 -31.68 -4.33
CA THR A 135 -35.44 -30.22 -4.22
C THR A 135 -35.24 -29.73 -2.78
N GLU A 136 -35.19 -30.63 -1.82
CA GLU A 136 -34.97 -30.29 -0.40
C GLU A 136 -33.57 -29.67 -0.20
N PRO A 137 -33.42 -28.58 0.57
CA PRO A 137 -32.11 -27.99 0.88
C PRO A 137 -31.19 -28.97 1.61
N HIS A 138 -30.08 -29.32 0.98
CA HIS A 138 -29.11 -30.27 1.53
C HIS A 138 -27.72 -30.06 0.95
N ILE A 139 -26.71 -30.56 1.66
CA ILE A 139 -25.34 -30.69 1.18
C ILE A 139 -24.84 -32.08 1.57
N LEU A 140 -24.55 -32.92 0.57
CA LEU A 140 -24.00 -34.26 0.76
C LEU A 140 -22.49 -34.23 0.50
N MET A 141 -21.70 -34.66 1.47
CA MET A 141 -20.24 -34.61 1.47
C MET A 141 -19.62 -36.00 1.73
N GLU A 142 -18.40 -36.21 1.24
CA GLU A 142 -17.60 -37.36 1.68
C GLU A 142 -17.29 -37.28 3.19
N ASN A 143 -17.21 -38.45 3.84
CA ASN A 143 -16.86 -38.50 5.26
C ASN A 143 -15.34 -38.48 5.46
N LEU A 144 -14.80 -37.28 5.72
CA LEU A 144 -13.37 -37.07 5.93
C LEU A 144 -12.79 -37.83 7.14
N LYS A 145 -13.62 -38.21 8.14
CA LYS A 145 -13.14 -38.96 9.32
C LYS A 145 -12.54 -40.32 8.93
N THR A 146 -13.05 -40.95 7.87
CA THR A 146 -12.52 -42.22 7.36
C THR A 146 -11.11 -42.09 6.78
N GLN A 147 -10.73 -40.87 6.37
CA GLN A 147 -9.42 -40.53 5.78
C GLN A 147 -8.42 -40.03 6.83
N GLY A 148 -8.75 -40.11 8.13
CA GLY A 148 -7.87 -39.68 9.21
C GLY A 148 -7.97 -38.19 9.55
N PHE A 149 -8.94 -37.48 8.99
CA PHE A 149 -9.22 -36.09 9.37
C PHE A 149 -9.98 -36.02 10.69
N ARG A 150 -9.61 -35.05 11.52
CA ARG A 150 -10.32 -34.71 12.76
C ARG A 150 -10.19 -33.21 13.06
N ASN A 151 -11.16 -32.65 13.76
CA ASN A 151 -11.04 -31.30 14.30
C ASN A 151 -10.03 -31.28 15.46
N ALA A 152 -9.37 -30.14 15.65
CA ALA A 152 -8.59 -29.90 16.85
C ALA A 152 -9.52 -29.67 18.05
N ASN A 153 -9.03 -29.95 19.26
CA ASN A 153 -9.75 -29.58 20.47
C ASN A 153 -9.74 -28.05 20.66
N ARG A 154 -10.89 -27.42 20.47
CA ARG A 154 -11.05 -25.96 20.57
C ARG A 154 -10.68 -25.38 21.93
N LEU A 155 -10.71 -26.18 23.00
CA LEU A 155 -10.33 -25.73 24.35
C LEU A 155 -8.80 -25.65 24.52
N ASP A 156 -8.06 -26.45 23.77
CA ASP A 156 -6.59 -26.49 23.84
C ASP A 156 -5.95 -25.42 22.96
N GLY A 157 -6.64 -25.00 21.89
CA GLY A 157 -6.12 -24.09 20.88
C GLY A 157 -5.06 -24.74 19.97
N LEU A 158 -4.82 -24.12 18.83
CA LEU A 158 -3.86 -24.58 17.83
C LEU A 158 -2.43 -24.17 18.20
N ASP A 159 -1.49 -25.10 18.04
CA ASP A 159 -0.06 -24.82 18.11
C ASP A 159 0.47 -24.18 16.81
N VAL A 160 1.76 -23.82 16.80
CA VAL A 160 2.37 -23.11 15.67
C VAL A 160 2.30 -23.91 14.36
N GLU A 161 2.47 -25.24 14.38
CA GLU A 161 2.44 -26.07 13.17
C GLU A 161 1.04 -26.05 12.53
N HIS A 162 0.00 -26.19 13.35
CA HIS A 162 -1.38 -26.13 12.87
C HIS A 162 -1.76 -24.73 12.41
N MET A 163 -1.35 -23.69 13.14
CA MET A 163 -1.56 -22.29 12.75
C MET A 163 -0.93 -21.98 11.40
N GLU A 164 0.33 -22.37 11.18
CA GLU A 164 1.03 -22.18 9.90
C GLU A 164 0.37 -22.95 8.76
N SER A 165 -0.08 -24.18 9.01
CA SER A 165 -0.79 -24.99 8.00
C SER A 165 -2.08 -24.31 7.53
N VAL A 166 -2.88 -23.77 8.47
CA VAL A 166 -4.10 -23.01 8.16
C VAL A 166 -3.79 -21.71 7.43
N LEU A 167 -2.84 -20.90 7.93
CA LEU A 167 -2.49 -19.62 7.33
C LEU A 167 -1.91 -19.78 5.92
N LYS A 168 -1.14 -20.85 5.68
CA LYS A 168 -0.65 -21.21 4.34
C LYS A 168 -1.81 -21.54 3.40
N LYS A 169 -2.74 -22.39 3.83
CA LYS A 169 -3.93 -22.74 3.04
C LYS A 169 -4.80 -21.51 2.75
N MET A 170 -5.04 -20.69 3.76
CA MET A 170 -5.79 -19.44 3.65
C MET A 170 -5.10 -18.45 2.69
N ALA A 171 -3.78 -18.31 2.74
CA ALA A 171 -3.04 -17.48 1.80
C ALA A 171 -3.17 -17.95 0.33
N GLN A 172 -3.18 -19.27 0.10
CA GLN A 172 -3.42 -19.84 -1.23
C GLN A 172 -4.83 -19.48 -1.74
N TRP A 173 -5.85 -19.66 -0.88
CA TRP A 173 -7.24 -19.30 -1.16
C TRP A 173 -7.41 -17.79 -1.46
N HIS A 174 -6.85 -16.95 -0.59
CA HIS A 174 -6.92 -15.48 -0.72
C HIS A 174 -6.21 -14.97 -1.98
N ALA A 175 -5.02 -15.49 -2.32
CA ALA A 175 -4.31 -15.12 -3.53
C ALA A 175 -5.10 -15.50 -4.78
N ALA A 176 -5.57 -16.74 -4.86
CA ALA A 176 -6.33 -17.23 -6.02
C ALA A 176 -7.65 -16.48 -6.20
N SER A 177 -8.38 -16.22 -5.11
CA SER A 177 -9.66 -15.51 -5.17
C SER A 177 -9.52 -14.05 -5.61
N ALA A 178 -8.43 -13.36 -5.23
CA ALA A 178 -8.11 -12.02 -5.73
C ALA A 178 -7.75 -12.02 -7.22
N VAL A 179 -6.93 -12.98 -7.66
CA VAL A 179 -6.56 -13.15 -9.07
C VAL A 179 -7.78 -13.49 -9.92
N ARG A 180 -8.70 -14.32 -9.41
CA ARG A 180 -9.95 -14.67 -10.09
C ARG A 180 -10.74 -13.42 -10.43
N VAL A 181 -10.92 -12.50 -9.47
CA VAL A 181 -11.63 -11.25 -9.71
C VAL A 181 -10.93 -10.38 -10.74
N ALA A 182 -9.60 -10.31 -10.69
CA ALA A 182 -8.84 -9.56 -11.68
C ALA A 182 -8.94 -10.14 -13.10
N ARG A 183 -9.14 -11.46 -13.24
CA ARG A 183 -9.26 -12.16 -14.54
C ARG A 183 -10.70 -12.22 -15.07
N LYS A 184 -11.69 -12.45 -14.20
CA LYS A 184 -13.07 -12.80 -14.57
C LYS A 184 -14.13 -11.81 -14.08
N GLY A 185 -13.73 -10.76 -13.37
CA GLY A 185 -14.65 -9.79 -12.78
C GLY A 185 -15.18 -10.20 -11.40
N THR A 186 -16.03 -9.36 -10.84
CA THR A 186 -16.54 -9.49 -9.47
C THR A 186 -17.33 -10.78 -9.25
N TYR A 187 -17.36 -11.27 -8.02
CA TYR A 187 -18.26 -12.37 -7.65
C TYR A 187 -19.72 -11.94 -7.72
N LEU A 188 -20.63 -12.92 -7.81
CA LEU A 188 -22.07 -12.67 -7.63
C LEU A 188 -22.33 -12.01 -6.28
N GLU A 189 -23.39 -11.18 -6.21
CA GLU A 189 -23.71 -10.40 -5.02
C GLU A 189 -23.83 -11.25 -3.75
N LYS A 190 -24.33 -12.48 -3.86
CA LYS A 190 -24.44 -13.43 -2.74
C LYS A 190 -23.09 -13.79 -2.08
N TYR A 191 -21.98 -13.74 -2.83
CA TYR A 191 -20.62 -13.95 -2.33
C TYR A 191 -19.89 -12.63 -2.06
N ALA A 192 -20.21 -11.59 -2.82
CA ALA A 192 -19.53 -10.30 -2.70
C ALA A 192 -19.95 -9.53 -1.44
N LYS A 193 -21.24 -9.55 -1.09
CA LYS A 193 -21.79 -8.88 0.11
C LYS A 193 -22.04 -9.82 1.28
N GLY A 194 -22.01 -11.13 1.06
CA GLY A 194 -22.18 -12.14 2.10
C GLY A 194 -23.40 -11.88 2.98
N TYR A 195 -23.25 -12.13 4.29
CA TYR A 195 -24.32 -12.03 5.30
C TYR A 195 -24.57 -10.59 5.79
N LEU A 196 -23.65 -9.67 5.52
CA LEU A 196 -23.69 -8.27 5.96
C LEU A 196 -24.41 -7.39 4.93
N LYS A 197 -25.67 -7.74 4.64
CA LYS A 197 -26.55 -6.95 3.78
C LYS A 197 -27.45 -6.04 4.62
N PRO A 198 -27.93 -4.90 4.07
CA PRO A 198 -28.84 -4.01 4.80
C PRO A 198 -30.04 -4.71 5.43
N GLU A 199 -30.58 -5.74 4.75
CA GLU A 199 -31.72 -6.53 5.21
C GLU A 199 -31.40 -7.36 6.46
N SER A 200 -30.14 -7.80 6.60
CA SER A 200 -29.66 -8.59 7.74
C SER A 200 -29.29 -7.75 8.95
N HIS A 201 -29.22 -6.41 8.82
CA HIS A 201 -28.68 -5.52 9.85
C HIS A 201 -29.35 -5.69 11.21
N LYS A 202 -30.69 -5.71 11.22
CA LYS A 202 -31.47 -5.85 12.45
C LYS A 202 -31.18 -7.18 13.16
N LEU A 203 -31.21 -8.29 12.41
CA LEU A 203 -30.95 -9.63 12.94
C LEU A 203 -29.54 -9.73 13.54
N ILE A 204 -28.53 -9.21 12.84
CA ILE A 204 -27.13 -9.19 13.31
C ILE A 204 -26.97 -8.31 14.56
N THR A 205 -27.64 -7.16 14.60
CA THR A 205 -27.63 -6.26 15.77
C THR A 205 -28.23 -6.95 17.00
N GLU A 206 -29.36 -7.62 16.84
CA GLU A 206 -30.03 -8.34 17.93
C GLU A 206 -29.19 -9.54 18.40
N MET A 207 -28.56 -10.27 17.48
CA MET A 207 -27.66 -11.39 17.78
C MET A 207 -26.47 -10.94 18.64
N TYR A 208 -25.72 -9.93 18.22
CA TYR A 208 -24.60 -9.39 19.01
C TYR A 208 -25.07 -8.68 20.28
N GLY A 209 -26.19 -7.96 20.23
CA GLY A 209 -26.76 -7.25 21.38
C GLY A 209 -27.16 -8.19 22.51
N SER A 210 -27.71 -9.36 22.19
CA SER A 210 -28.13 -10.37 23.18
C SER A 210 -26.98 -10.88 24.06
N THR A 211 -25.75 -10.89 23.55
CA THR A 211 -24.55 -11.34 24.28
C THR A 211 -23.76 -10.20 24.91
N THR A 212 -23.94 -8.97 24.40
CA THR A 212 -23.19 -7.78 24.84
C THR A 212 -23.30 -7.53 26.34
N ASN A 213 -24.51 -7.52 26.90
CA ASN A 213 -24.69 -7.21 28.32
C ASN A 213 -24.05 -8.26 29.23
N VAL A 214 -24.22 -9.54 28.91
CA VAL A 214 -23.62 -10.65 29.65
C VAL A 214 -22.10 -10.61 29.58
N LEU A 215 -21.55 -10.32 28.39
CA LEU A 215 -20.10 -10.14 28.22
C LEU A 215 -19.59 -9.00 29.10
N LEU A 216 -20.26 -7.84 29.08
CA LEU A 216 -19.84 -6.69 29.89
C LEU A 216 -19.92 -6.97 31.39
N GLU A 217 -20.91 -7.71 31.87
CA GLU A 217 -20.96 -8.18 33.26
C GLU A 217 -19.78 -9.06 33.63
N CYS A 218 -19.41 -10.00 32.76
CA CYS A 218 -18.22 -10.84 32.95
C CYS A 218 -16.93 -10.01 32.95
N VAL A 219 -16.78 -9.09 31.99
CA VAL A 219 -15.58 -8.24 31.86
C VAL A 219 -15.40 -7.36 33.09
N ARG A 220 -16.46 -6.86 33.72
CA ARG A 220 -16.37 -6.11 34.99
C ARG A 220 -15.72 -6.91 36.12
N GLN A 221 -15.81 -8.24 36.09
CA GLN A 221 -15.25 -9.11 37.13
C GLN A 221 -13.77 -9.44 36.91
N TYR A 222 -13.18 -9.06 35.77
CA TYR A 222 -11.76 -9.30 35.52
C TYR A 222 -10.89 -8.44 36.42
N SER A 223 -9.82 -9.01 36.97
CA SER A 223 -8.94 -8.33 37.96
C SER A 223 -8.33 -7.03 37.43
N ASN A 224 -8.15 -6.93 36.12
CA ASN A 224 -7.60 -5.79 35.40
C ASN A 224 -8.65 -5.00 34.59
N ALA A 225 -9.95 -5.19 34.85
CA ALA A 225 -11.04 -4.53 34.13
C ALA A 225 -10.90 -3.00 34.11
N HIS A 226 -10.42 -2.40 35.20
CA HIS A 226 -10.20 -0.95 35.32
C HIS A 226 -9.28 -0.36 34.23
N LEU A 227 -8.48 -1.19 33.54
CA LEU A 227 -7.60 -0.75 32.46
C LEU A 227 -8.33 -0.59 31.11
N TYR A 228 -9.43 -1.31 30.88
CA TYR A 228 -10.04 -1.42 29.55
C TYR A 228 -11.56 -1.52 29.52
N TYR A 229 -12.24 -1.58 30.67
CA TYR A 229 -13.69 -1.78 30.74
C TYR A 229 -14.46 -0.74 29.91
N ASP A 230 -14.23 0.55 30.15
CA ASP A 230 -14.90 1.64 29.43
C ASP A 230 -14.68 1.58 27.90
N LYS A 231 -13.52 1.06 27.49
CA LYS A 231 -13.17 0.90 26.07
C LYS A 231 -13.92 -0.29 25.46
N VAL A 232 -13.96 -1.42 26.15
CA VAL A 232 -14.71 -2.61 25.75
C VAL A 232 -16.20 -2.30 25.68
N GLU A 233 -16.74 -1.59 26.67
CA GLU A 233 -18.15 -1.17 26.69
C GLU A 233 -18.52 -0.33 25.47
N LYS A 234 -17.76 0.74 25.21
CA LYS A 234 -17.99 1.61 24.04
C LYS A 234 -17.85 0.87 22.72
N MET A 235 -16.90 -0.07 22.62
CA MET A 235 -16.68 -0.86 21.41
C MET A 235 -17.82 -1.85 21.16
N GLN A 236 -18.29 -2.56 22.19
CA GLN A 236 -19.35 -3.57 22.04
C GLN A 236 -20.66 -2.97 21.51
N TYR A 237 -21.07 -1.80 22.02
CA TYR A 237 -22.27 -1.13 21.52
C TYR A 237 -22.16 -0.61 20.06
N LYS A 238 -20.93 -0.50 19.53
CA LYS A 238 -20.68 -0.09 18.14
C LYS A 238 -20.27 -1.26 17.24
N LEU A 239 -20.22 -2.49 17.76
CA LEU A 239 -19.65 -3.62 17.05
C LEU A 239 -20.31 -3.86 15.69
N THR A 240 -21.64 -3.91 15.66
CA THR A 240 -22.41 -4.12 14.43
C THR A 240 -22.20 -2.98 13.44
N GLU A 241 -22.37 -1.73 13.85
CA GLU A 241 -22.17 -0.57 12.98
C GLU A 241 -20.75 -0.52 12.40
N ASN A 242 -19.74 -0.84 13.21
CA ASN A 242 -18.35 -0.89 12.77
C ASN A 242 -18.11 -2.01 11.75
N LEU A 243 -18.68 -3.20 11.95
CA LEU A 243 -18.62 -4.30 10.97
C LEU A 243 -19.20 -3.87 9.62
N TYR A 244 -20.40 -3.28 9.61
CA TYR A 244 -21.04 -2.81 8.37
C TYR A 244 -20.25 -1.68 7.71
N LYS A 245 -19.74 -0.73 8.50
CA LYS A 245 -18.89 0.36 8.00
C LYS A 245 -17.62 -0.16 7.35
N THR A 246 -16.89 -1.07 7.99
CA THR A 246 -15.65 -1.64 7.44
C THR A 246 -15.91 -2.36 6.12
N VAL A 247 -17.01 -3.09 6.00
CA VAL A 247 -17.38 -3.77 4.75
C VAL A 247 -17.77 -2.77 3.66
N ALA A 248 -18.53 -1.73 3.99
CA ALA A 248 -18.89 -0.67 3.04
C ALA A 248 -17.66 0.11 2.53
N GLU A 249 -16.77 0.54 3.43
CA GLU A 249 -15.53 1.22 3.07
C GLU A 249 -14.62 0.34 2.19
N ALA A 250 -14.54 -0.95 2.51
CA ALA A 250 -13.81 -1.91 1.69
C ALA A 250 -14.48 -2.11 0.32
N ALA A 251 -15.81 -2.06 0.21
CA ALA A 251 -16.51 -2.18 -1.07
C ALA A 251 -16.18 -0.99 -2.00
N ASP A 252 -16.20 0.24 -1.47
CA ASP A 252 -16.05 1.47 -2.26
C ASP A 252 -14.59 1.80 -2.65
N ASN A 253 -13.60 1.12 -2.07
CA ASN A 253 -12.18 1.39 -2.34
C ASN A 253 -11.56 0.40 -3.33
N ASP A 254 -11.46 0.76 -4.61
CA ASP A 254 -10.87 -0.09 -5.67
C ASP A 254 -9.35 -0.30 -5.56
N GLU A 255 -8.67 0.52 -4.76
CA GLU A 255 -7.23 0.40 -4.49
C GLU A 255 -6.92 -0.58 -3.35
N GLU A 256 -7.91 -0.95 -2.51
CA GLU A 256 -7.71 -1.88 -1.41
C GLU A 256 -7.56 -3.34 -1.91
N PHE A 257 -6.66 -4.10 -1.30
CA PHE A 257 -6.47 -5.51 -1.61
C PHE A 257 -7.60 -6.35 -1.00
N LYS A 258 -8.46 -6.91 -1.86
CA LYS A 258 -9.67 -7.68 -1.49
C LYS A 258 -9.55 -9.14 -1.91
N VAL A 259 -10.11 -10.03 -1.10
CA VAL A 259 -10.09 -11.48 -1.25
C VAL A 259 -11.47 -12.03 -0.95
N LEU A 260 -11.79 -13.23 -1.45
CA LEU A 260 -13.00 -13.91 -1.00
C LEU A 260 -12.68 -14.58 0.34
N ASN A 261 -13.22 -14.05 1.43
CA ASN A 261 -13.05 -14.66 2.76
C ASN A 261 -13.94 -15.90 2.88
N HIS A 262 -13.53 -16.86 3.70
CA HIS A 262 -14.38 -17.93 4.25
C HIS A 262 -15.49 -17.35 5.13
N GLY A 263 -15.15 -16.33 5.93
CA GLY A 263 -16.08 -15.53 6.75
C GLY A 263 -16.46 -16.13 8.09
N ASP A 264 -16.23 -17.43 8.29
CA ASP A 264 -16.36 -18.10 9.60
C ASP A 264 -15.22 -19.12 9.83
N ILE A 265 -13.97 -18.68 9.73
CA ILE A 265 -12.80 -19.56 9.85
C ILE A 265 -12.28 -19.63 11.30
N TRP A 266 -12.66 -20.70 12.00
CA TRP A 266 -12.22 -21.01 13.36
C TRP A 266 -11.97 -22.53 13.51
N SER A 267 -11.38 -22.96 14.63
CA SER A 267 -10.91 -24.34 14.81
C SER A 267 -11.95 -25.44 14.54
N ASN A 268 -13.24 -25.16 14.74
CA ASN A 268 -14.31 -26.12 14.46
C ASN A 268 -14.61 -26.29 12.97
N ASN A 269 -14.34 -25.26 12.17
CA ASN A 269 -14.52 -25.29 10.71
C ASN A 269 -13.23 -25.70 9.98
N ILE A 270 -12.28 -26.30 10.72
CA ILE A 270 -11.00 -26.77 10.22
C ILE A 270 -10.80 -28.22 10.64
N MET A 271 -10.49 -29.08 9.67
CA MET A 271 -10.15 -30.47 9.89
C MET A 271 -8.71 -30.75 9.50
N PHE A 272 -7.99 -31.44 10.38
CA PHE A 272 -6.59 -31.81 10.19
C PHE A 272 -6.45 -33.31 9.97
N GLN A 273 -5.70 -33.69 8.95
CA GLN A 273 -5.33 -35.07 8.67
C GLN A 273 -3.99 -35.40 9.32
N TYR A 274 -3.91 -36.54 9.98
CA TYR A 274 -2.70 -37.00 10.64
C TYR A 274 -2.23 -38.33 10.08
N ASP A 275 -0.93 -38.51 9.99
CA ASP A 275 -0.35 -39.82 9.72
C ASP A 275 -0.61 -40.75 10.90
N LYS A 276 -1.10 -41.97 10.60
CA LYS A 276 -1.53 -42.93 11.63
C LYS A 276 -0.36 -43.43 12.49
N HIS A 277 0.87 -43.39 11.99
CA HIS A 277 2.03 -43.96 12.68
C HIS A 277 2.84 -42.89 13.43
N SER A 278 3.17 -41.80 12.75
CA SER A 278 3.97 -40.70 13.30
C SER A 278 3.15 -39.68 14.08
N GLY A 279 1.84 -39.56 13.79
CA GLY A 279 0.98 -38.52 14.35
C GLY A 279 1.23 -37.13 13.74
N ASN A 280 2.10 -37.03 12.72
CA ASN A 280 2.43 -35.76 12.07
C ASN A 280 1.25 -35.22 11.26
N LEU A 281 1.15 -33.89 11.18
CA LEU A 281 0.17 -33.22 10.35
C LEU A 281 0.49 -33.48 8.86
N ILE A 282 -0.50 -33.99 8.13
CA ILE A 282 -0.42 -34.23 6.68
C ILE A 282 -1.12 -33.11 5.91
N GLU A 283 -2.36 -32.79 6.28
CA GLU A 283 -3.22 -31.93 5.49
C GLU A 283 -4.26 -31.20 6.36
N THR A 284 -4.76 -30.07 5.85
CA THR A 284 -5.72 -29.18 6.50
C THR A 284 -6.83 -28.87 5.52
N TYR A 285 -8.08 -29.23 5.82
CA TYR A 285 -9.26 -28.86 5.04
C TYR A 285 -10.11 -27.86 5.82
N PHE A 286 -10.70 -26.90 5.12
CA PHE A 286 -11.76 -26.08 5.68
C PHE A 286 -13.11 -26.70 5.34
N VAL A 287 -14.08 -26.47 6.20
CA VAL A 287 -15.47 -26.92 6.06
C VAL A 287 -16.41 -25.78 6.43
N ASP A 288 -17.66 -25.87 6.02
CA ASP A 288 -18.70 -24.88 6.36
C ASP A 288 -18.49 -23.50 5.69
N TYR A 289 -18.42 -23.49 4.35
CA TYR A 289 -18.26 -22.29 3.51
C TYR A 289 -19.56 -21.47 3.37
N GLN A 290 -20.24 -21.24 4.50
CA GLN A 290 -21.58 -20.69 4.51
C GLN A 290 -21.60 -19.15 4.57
N MET A 291 -20.47 -18.51 4.91
CA MET A 291 -20.37 -17.06 5.14
C MET A 291 -19.39 -16.29 4.22
N PRO A 292 -19.23 -16.64 2.93
CA PRO A 292 -18.25 -15.98 2.08
C PRO A 292 -18.52 -14.47 1.93
N LEU A 293 -17.45 -13.69 1.98
CA LEU A 293 -17.49 -12.24 1.82
C LEU A 293 -16.26 -11.72 1.07
N TYR A 294 -16.47 -11.06 -0.07
CA TYR A 294 -15.39 -10.45 -0.84
C TYR A 294 -14.99 -9.09 -0.25
N THR A 295 -13.99 -9.09 0.63
CA THR A 295 -13.54 -7.89 1.36
C THR A 295 -12.06 -8.03 1.73
N SER A 296 -11.57 -7.20 2.64
CA SER A 296 -10.23 -7.28 3.19
C SER A 296 -9.90 -8.70 3.73
N PRO A 297 -8.68 -9.22 3.53
CA PRO A 297 -8.24 -10.49 4.14
C PRO A 297 -8.16 -10.42 5.67
N ALA A 298 -8.26 -9.23 6.26
CA ALA A 298 -8.21 -9.05 7.70
C ALA A 298 -9.37 -9.74 8.43
N LEU A 299 -10.52 -9.92 7.77
CA LEU A 299 -11.66 -10.60 8.35
C LEU A 299 -11.30 -12.03 8.79
N ASP A 300 -10.82 -12.85 7.84
CA ASP A 300 -10.46 -14.24 8.13
C ASP A 300 -9.21 -14.36 9.00
N VAL A 301 -8.15 -13.60 8.68
CA VAL A 301 -6.85 -13.74 9.35
C VAL A 301 -6.93 -13.35 10.83
N LEU A 302 -7.57 -12.21 11.14
CA LEU A 302 -7.72 -11.78 12.53
C LEU A 302 -8.69 -12.69 13.28
N TYR A 303 -9.81 -13.06 12.66
CA TYR A 303 -10.78 -13.94 13.30
C TYR A 303 -10.14 -15.29 13.67
N PHE A 304 -9.41 -15.90 12.74
CA PHE A 304 -8.72 -17.17 12.97
C PHE A 304 -7.66 -17.07 14.09
N ILE A 305 -6.77 -16.08 14.01
CA ILE A 305 -5.70 -15.91 15.00
C ILE A 305 -6.29 -15.69 16.40
N MET A 306 -7.32 -14.86 16.51
CA MET A 306 -7.91 -14.52 17.81
C MET A 306 -8.75 -15.66 18.40
N SER A 307 -9.47 -16.41 17.56
CA SER A 307 -10.40 -17.45 18.00
C SER A 307 -9.75 -18.81 18.23
N SER A 308 -8.69 -19.15 17.49
CA SER A 308 -8.22 -20.54 17.37
C SER A 308 -6.82 -20.81 17.90
N SER A 309 -5.99 -19.79 18.16
CA SER A 309 -4.61 -20.02 18.63
C SER A 309 -4.56 -20.38 20.12
N LYS A 310 -3.50 -21.11 20.52
CA LYS A 310 -3.09 -21.18 21.94
C LYS A 310 -2.89 -19.78 22.53
N TYR A 311 -3.09 -19.68 23.85
CA TYR A 311 -3.02 -18.43 24.60
C TYR A 311 -1.70 -17.70 24.42
N GLU A 312 -0.59 -18.42 24.55
CA GLU A 312 0.76 -17.86 24.46
C GLU A 312 1.06 -17.40 23.02
N ILE A 313 0.56 -18.14 22.03
CA ILE A 313 0.79 -17.83 20.61
C ILE A 313 0.13 -16.51 20.20
N LYS A 314 -1.12 -16.24 20.62
CA LYS A 314 -1.78 -14.95 20.28
C LYS A 314 -1.10 -13.75 20.92
N LEU A 315 -0.42 -13.91 22.05
CA LEU A 315 0.24 -12.80 22.72
C LEU A 315 1.68 -12.60 22.24
N GLU A 316 2.43 -13.68 22.06
CA GLU A 316 3.87 -13.62 21.79
C GLU A 316 4.21 -13.68 20.29
N ARG A 317 3.29 -14.20 19.46
CA ARG A 317 3.56 -14.50 18.04
C ARG A 317 2.54 -13.91 17.08
N PHE A 318 1.71 -12.98 17.51
CA PHE A 318 0.71 -12.33 16.64
C PHE A 318 1.32 -11.78 15.35
N ASP A 319 2.35 -10.93 15.47
CA ASP A 319 3.03 -10.33 14.32
C ASP A 319 3.74 -11.38 13.45
N TYR A 320 4.28 -12.43 14.07
CA TYR A 320 4.88 -13.55 13.35
C TYR A 320 3.84 -14.25 12.47
N MET A 321 2.63 -14.49 12.97
CA MET A 321 1.57 -15.14 12.21
C MET A 321 1.12 -14.29 11.01
N ILE A 322 1.00 -12.97 11.18
CA ILE A 322 0.71 -12.05 10.08
C ILE A 322 1.84 -12.06 9.04
N ALA A 323 3.10 -12.01 9.48
CA ALA A 323 4.25 -12.05 8.59
C ALA A 323 4.35 -13.37 7.82
N PHE A 324 4.05 -14.50 8.48
CA PHE A 324 4.00 -15.81 7.86
C PHE A 324 2.91 -15.88 6.78
N TYR A 325 1.68 -15.48 7.13
CA TYR A 325 0.57 -15.38 6.17
C TYR A 325 0.93 -14.51 4.96
N TYR A 326 1.49 -13.32 5.19
CA TYR A 326 1.92 -12.42 4.12
C TYR A 326 2.96 -13.07 3.19
N LYS A 327 3.95 -13.77 3.76
CA LYS A 327 4.99 -14.46 2.98
C LYS A 327 4.34 -15.47 2.01
N GLN A 328 3.43 -16.30 2.52
CA GLN A 328 2.70 -17.27 1.70
C GLN A 328 1.81 -16.57 0.66
N LEU A 329 1.08 -15.52 1.04
CA LEU A 329 0.20 -14.77 0.14
C LEU A 329 0.97 -14.16 -1.03
N ARG A 330 2.09 -13.50 -0.74
CA ARG A 330 2.95 -12.88 -1.76
C ARG A 330 3.52 -13.91 -2.73
N GLU A 331 3.95 -15.06 -2.22
CA GLU A 331 4.48 -16.15 -3.04
C GLU A 331 3.42 -16.62 -4.06
N VAL A 332 2.21 -16.91 -3.60
CA VAL A 332 1.13 -17.39 -4.47
C VAL A 332 0.64 -16.31 -5.44
N LEU A 333 0.50 -15.05 -5.00
CA LEU A 333 0.15 -13.93 -5.89
C LEU A 333 1.18 -13.72 -7.01
N THR A 334 2.46 -13.93 -6.70
CA THR A 334 3.55 -13.83 -7.69
C THR A 334 3.45 -14.95 -8.72
N LEU A 335 3.26 -16.20 -8.26
CA LEU A 335 3.10 -17.36 -9.14
C LEU A 335 1.90 -17.22 -10.06
N LEU A 336 0.76 -16.76 -9.53
CA LEU A 336 -0.48 -16.52 -10.29
C LEU A 336 -0.44 -15.28 -11.19
N LYS A 337 0.67 -14.51 -11.17
CA LYS A 337 0.86 -13.26 -11.93
C LYS A 337 -0.25 -12.25 -11.68
N TYR A 338 -0.49 -11.92 -10.40
CA TYR A 338 -1.51 -10.94 -10.02
C TYR A 338 -1.28 -9.61 -10.77
N PRO A 339 -2.28 -9.08 -11.50
CA PRO A 339 -2.06 -7.97 -12.44
C PRO A 339 -2.03 -6.59 -11.75
N LYS A 340 -2.42 -6.50 -10.48
CA LYS A 340 -2.32 -5.27 -9.67
C LYS A 340 -1.07 -5.31 -8.79
N ARG A 341 -0.76 -4.18 -8.13
CA ARG A 341 0.31 -4.10 -7.11
C ARG A 341 0.09 -5.17 -6.03
N ILE A 342 1.08 -6.03 -5.82
CA ILE A 342 1.10 -6.97 -4.70
C ILE A 342 1.27 -6.16 -3.40
N PRO A 343 0.42 -6.35 -2.37
CA PRO A 343 0.55 -5.62 -1.11
C PRO A 343 1.90 -5.94 -0.45
N THR A 344 2.49 -4.97 0.24
CA THR A 344 3.66 -5.19 1.11
C THR A 344 3.24 -5.70 2.48
N LEU A 345 4.18 -6.21 3.28
CA LEU A 345 3.90 -6.60 4.67
C LEU A 345 3.27 -5.44 5.45
N ARG A 346 3.78 -4.21 5.24
CA ARG A 346 3.25 -3.00 5.86
C ARG A 346 1.82 -2.73 5.42
N ASP A 347 1.50 -2.90 4.14
CA ASP A 347 0.13 -2.73 3.66
C ASP A 347 -0.80 -3.73 4.36
N VAL A 348 -0.41 -5.02 4.42
CA VAL A 348 -1.19 -6.06 5.11
C VAL A 348 -1.35 -5.72 6.59
N GLN A 349 -0.27 -5.37 7.30
CA GLN A 349 -0.35 -4.97 8.71
C GLN A 349 -1.24 -3.75 8.92
N CYS A 350 -1.08 -2.70 8.11
CA CYS A 350 -1.95 -1.52 8.16
C CYS A 350 -3.42 -1.90 7.93
N THR A 351 -3.71 -2.80 6.99
CA THR A 351 -5.05 -3.32 6.76
C THR A 351 -5.58 -4.09 7.98
N MET A 352 -4.77 -4.94 8.63
CA MET A 352 -5.14 -5.61 9.89
C MET A 352 -5.42 -4.60 11.02
N TYR A 353 -4.64 -3.52 11.11
CA TYR A 353 -4.85 -2.45 12.08
C TYR A 353 -6.03 -1.54 11.74
N LYS A 354 -6.33 -1.31 10.45
CA LYS A 354 -7.46 -0.47 10.02
C LYS A 354 -8.78 -1.21 10.17
N ASN A 355 -8.81 -2.47 9.76
CA ASN A 355 -10.03 -3.27 9.63
C ASN A 355 -10.27 -4.22 10.80
N GLY A 356 -9.31 -4.35 11.73
CA GLY A 356 -9.62 -4.88 13.05
C GLY A 356 -10.48 -3.88 13.84
N ILE A 357 -11.41 -4.38 14.62
CA ILE A 357 -12.27 -3.54 15.46
C ILE A 357 -11.47 -3.17 16.71
N TRP A 358 -10.68 -2.10 16.59
CA TRP A 358 -9.86 -1.57 17.66
C TRP A 358 -10.54 -0.37 18.33
N ASP A 359 -10.09 -0.04 19.53
CA ASP A 359 -10.55 1.15 20.25
C ASP A 359 -10.30 2.41 19.41
N GLU A 360 -11.37 3.15 19.08
CA GLU A 360 -11.31 4.42 18.33
C GLU A 360 -10.49 5.52 19.05
N SER A 361 -10.09 5.31 20.31
CA SER A 361 -9.12 6.18 20.99
C SER A 361 -7.68 6.02 20.48
N LEU A 362 -7.36 4.90 19.80
CA LEU A 362 -6.07 4.67 19.16
C LEU A 362 -6.08 5.31 17.77
N LYS A 363 -5.41 6.46 17.66
CA LYS A 363 -5.16 7.08 16.35
C LYS A 363 -3.87 6.49 15.78
N PRO A 364 -3.89 5.77 14.65
CA PRO A 364 -2.67 5.31 14.00
C PRO A 364 -1.85 6.54 13.57
N ILE A 365 -0.67 6.70 14.17
CA ILE A 365 0.29 7.73 13.79
C ILE A 365 1.27 7.09 12.81
N SER A 366 1.54 7.77 11.70
CA SER A 366 2.55 7.33 10.75
C SER A 366 3.59 8.42 10.52
N PHE A 367 4.83 7.98 10.37
CA PHE A 367 5.98 8.83 10.09
C PHE A 367 6.63 8.39 8.77
N MET A 368 7.39 9.29 8.17
CA MET A 368 8.34 8.98 7.11
C MET A 368 9.74 8.92 7.73
N LEU A 369 10.36 7.75 7.70
CA LEU A 369 11.72 7.54 8.18
C LEU A 369 12.66 7.41 6.98
N LYS A 370 13.62 8.33 6.86
CA LYS A 370 14.73 8.25 5.90
C LYS A 370 15.96 7.74 6.65
N ILE A 371 16.63 6.74 6.09
CA ILE A 371 17.88 6.15 6.58
C ILE A 371 18.93 6.24 5.47
N CYS A 372 20.22 6.27 5.84
CA CYS A 372 21.30 6.23 4.86
C CYS A 372 21.25 4.93 4.04
N HIS A 373 21.51 5.03 2.74
CA HIS A 373 21.68 3.85 1.89
C HIS A 373 22.99 3.13 2.25
N ASP A 374 22.93 1.80 2.32
CA ASP A 374 24.06 0.94 2.67
C ASP A 374 25.00 0.58 1.51
N SER A 375 24.79 1.12 0.30
CA SER A 375 25.65 0.79 -0.83
C SER A 375 27.00 1.50 -0.75
N GLU A 376 28.07 0.78 -1.07
CA GLU A 376 29.45 1.27 -1.01
C GLU A 376 29.70 2.44 -1.99
N LEU A 377 29.05 2.43 -3.15
CA LEU A 377 29.05 3.53 -4.12
C LEU A 377 28.37 4.79 -3.56
N PHE A 378 27.27 4.63 -2.83
CA PHE A 378 26.57 5.75 -2.19
C PHE A 378 27.35 6.29 -0.99
N ARG A 379 28.01 5.43 -0.20
CA ARG A 379 28.94 5.87 0.85
C ARG A 379 30.11 6.66 0.28
N GLN A 380 30.74 6.20 -0.80
CA GLN A 380 31.84 6.94 -1.46
C GLN A 380 31.38 8.30 -2.03
N MET A 381 30.17 8.37 -2.62
CA MET A 381 29.57 9.65 -3.02
C MET A 381 29.26 10.58 -1.84
N LEU A 382 28.94 10.03 -0.67
CA LEU A 382 28.55 10.78 0.53
C LEU A 382 29.70 11.10 1.48
N GLU A 383 30.83 10.39 1.42
CA GLU A 383 31.98 10.57 2.30
C GLU A 383 32.61 11.98 2.18
N GLY A 384 32.38 12.69 1.06
CA GLY A 384 32.74 14.11 0.89
C GLY A 384 31.57 15.10 1.03
N HIS A 385 30.32 14.62 0.98
CA HIS A 385 29.10 15.41 0.96
C HIS A 385 28.17 14.87 2.02
N ASN A 386 28.21 15.46 3.22
CA ASN A 386 27.35 15.08 4.33
C ASN A 386 25.88 15.50 4.09
N VAL A 387 25.30 15.09 2.96
CA VAL A 387 23.96 15.42 2.44
C VAL A 387 22.90 15.08 3.48
N PHE A 388 23.09 13.98 4.20
CA PHE A 388 22.17 13.52 5.23
C PHE A 388 22.20 14.41 6.49
N ASP A 389 23.37 14.86 6.96
CA ASP A 389 23.45 15.86 8.04
C ASP A 389 22.97 17.23 7.58
N VAL A 390 23.25 17.60 6.32
CA VAL A 390 22.76 18.84 5.73
C VAL A 390 21.23 18.83 5.72
N GLU A 391 20.59 17.81 5.16
CA GLU A 391 19.14 17.69 5.14
C GLU A 391 18.55 17.64 6.56
N GLY A 392 19.11 16.81 7.44
CA GLY A 392 18.69 16.73 8.83
C GLY A 392 18.79 18.08 9.56
N GLY A 393 19.86 18.84 9.32
CA GLY A 393 20.05 20.16 9.89
C GLY A 393 19.17 21.24 9.26
N MET A 394 18.88 21.15 7.96
CA MET A 394 17.90 22.03 7.29
C MET A 394 16.55 21.93 7.99
N TYR A 395 16.10 20.71 8.22
CA TYR A 395 14.86 20.39 8.90
C TYR A 395 14.83 20.78 10.39
N ARG A 396 15.90 20.50 11.13
CA ARG A 396 15.95 20.76 12.59
C ARG A 396 16.26 22.21 12.95
N HIS A 397 16.95 22.95 12.09
CA HIS A 397 17.52 24.25 12.44
C HIS A 397 17.15 25.36 11.45
N VAL A 398 17.41 25.17 10.16
CA VAL A 398 17.26 26.26 9.17
C VAL A 398 15.79 26.56 8.89
N ILE A 399 14.98 25.55 8.53
CA ILE A 399 13.56 25.72 8.21
C ILE A 399 12.80 26.35 9.40
N PRO A 400 12.92 25.85 10.65
CA PRO A 400 12.27 26.49 11.79
C PRO A 400 12.70 27.95 12.02
N GLU A 401 13.98 28.27 11.78
CA GLU A 401 14.48 29.65 11.87
C GLU A 401 13.82 30.55 10.80
N ILE A 402 13.76 30.10 9.55
CA ILE A 402 13.18 30.85 8.44
C ILE A 402 11.66 31.03 8.61
N GLU A 403 10.94 29.97 9.02
CA GLU A 403 9.51 30.04 9.34
C GLU A 403 9.25 31.03 10.49
N LYS A 404 10.12 31.07 11.50
CA LYS A 404 10.03 32.03 12.59
C LYS A 404 10.23 33.47 12.11
N ILE A 405 11.20 33.74 11.24
CA ILE A 405 11.42 35.09 10.66
C ILE A 405 10.15 35.60 9.96
N LEU A 406 9.46 34.74 9.22
CA LEU A 406 8.20 35.08 8.54
C LEU A 406 7.06 35.28 9.55
N SER A 407 6.94 34.38 10.53
CA SER A 407 5.91 34.45 11.57
C SER A 407 6.03 35.71 12.44
N ASP A 408 7.25 36.10 12.82
CA ASP A 408 7.54 37.33 13.57
C ASP A 408 7.14 38.59 12.79
N ALA A 409 7.10 38.51 11.45
CA ALA A 409 6.61 39.56 10.55
C ALA A 409 5.10 39.45 10.22
N GLY A 410 4.37 38.53 10.86
CA GLY A 410 2.93 38.32 10.67
C GLY A 410 2.55 37.40 9.52
N MET A 411 3.51 36.66 8.93
CA MET A 411 3.27 35.71 7.85
C MET A 411 3.44 34.28 8.34
N ASN A 412 2.31 33.57 8.53
CA ASN A 412 2.36 32.16 8.92
C ASN A 412 2.57 31.28 7.68
N VAL A 413 3.83 30.92 7.42
CA VAL A 413 4.23 30.07 6.30
C VAL A 413 4.92 28.84 6.83
N ARG A 414 4.60 27.70 6.21
CA ARG A 414 5.32 26.45 6.41
C ARG A 414 5.93 25.97 5.09
N PHE A 415 7.15 25.47 5.15
CA PHE A 415 7.92 25.07 3.99
C PHE A 415 8.05 23.55 3.83
N GLY A 416 7.82 22.77 4.89
CA GLY A 416 7.99 21.32 4.83
C GLY A 416 7.42 20.55 6.01
N ALA A 417 7.76 19.27 6.04
CA ALA A 417 7.37 18.32 7.08
C ALA A 417 7.95 18.71 8.46
N LYS A 418 7.21 18.38 9.53
CA LYS A 418 7.71 18.43 10.91
C LYS A 418 8.71 17.31 11.09
N THR A 419 9.68 17.54 11.96
CA THR A 419 10.74 16.56 12.22
C THR A 419 10.69 16.10 13.66
N TYR A 420 11.07 14.84 13.88
CA TYR A 420 11.02 14.19 15.17
C TYR A 420 12.37 13.55 15.50
N THR A 421 12.62 13.37 16.79
CA THR A 421 13.87 12.80 17.32
C THR A 421 13.60 11.41 17.90
N LEU A 422 14.42 10.44 17.50
CA LEU A 422 14.52 9.11 18.07
C LEU A 422 15.70 9.04 19.05
N PRO A 423 15.58 8.25 20.14
CA PRO A 423 16.67 8.04 21.10
C PRO A 423 17.68 7.02 20.55
N THR A 424 18.38 7.38 19.47
CA THR A 424 19.42 6.56 18.84
C THR A 424 20.59 7.43 18.38
N GLU A 425 21.78 6.82 18.34
CA GLU A 425 23.00 7.42 17.80
C GLU A 425 23.14 7.19 16.28
N GLU A 426 22.32 6.31 15.70
CA GLU A 426 22.33 6.02 14.27
C GLU A 426 21.85 7.23 13.44
N PRO A 427 22.38 7.46 12.22
CA PRO A 427 21.90 8.52 11.34
C PRO A 427 20.47 8.27 10.84
N TYR A 428 19.53 9.14 11.20
CA TYR A 428 18.15 9.13 10.66
C TYR A 428 17.60 10.55 10.41
N ILE A 429 16.56 10.61 9.57
CA ILE A 429 15.64 11.76 9.48
C ILE A 429 14.22 11.21 9.61
N LEU A 430 13.53 11.61 10.69
CA LEU A 430 12.15 11.20 10.96
C LEU A 430 11.23 12.40 10.72
N LEU A 431 10.36 12.28 9.73
CA LEU A 431 9.45 13.34 9.27
C LEU A 431 7.98 12.95 9.53
N GLU A 432 7.12 13.96 9.68
CA GLU A 432 5.67 13.73 9.62
C GLU A 432 5.29 13.12 8.28
N ASN A 433 4.35 12.17 8.28
CA ASN A 433 3.83 11.63 7.04
C ASN A 433 2.83 12.59 6.41
N LEU A 434 3.28 13.46 5.51
CA LEU A 434 2.41 14.44 4.84
C LEU A 434 1.22 13.81 4.09
N LYS A 435 1.32 12.54 3.66
CA LYS A 435 0.21 11.85 2.97
C LYS A 435 -1.05 11.71 3.83
N VAL A 436 -0.91 11.55 5.15
CA VAL A 436 -2.09 11.47 6.05
C VAL A 436 -2.82 12.80 6.18
N HIS A 437 -2.20 13.89 5.73
CA HIS A 437 -2.78 15.22 5.67
C HIS A 437 -3.20 15.60 4.25
N GLY A 438 -3.36 14.63 3.34
CA GLY A 438 -3.84 14.87 1.98
C GLY A 438 -2.82 15.49 1.03
N PHE A 439 -1.54 15.53 1.40
CA PHE A 439 -0.48 15.97 0.49
C PHE A 439 -0.11 14.86 -0.49
N ARG A 440 0.05 15.22 -1.75
CA ARG A 440 0.49 14.32 -2.82
C ARG A 440 1.37 15.04 -3.84
N ASN A 441 2.28 14.31 -4.46
CA ASN A 441 3.02 14.80 -5.63
C ASN A 441 2.12 14.80 -6.87
N THR A 442 2.41 15.69 -7.81
CA THR A 442 1.84 15.64 -9.16
C THR A 442 2.59 14.63 -10.04
N LYS A 443 1.97 14.17 -11.13
CA LYS A 443 2.65 13.35 -12.13
C LYS A 443 3.70 14.19 -12.85
N ARG A 444 4.97 13.98 -12.51
CA ARG A 444 6.12 14.75 -13.03
C ARG A 444 6.19 14.84 -14.55
N GLN A 445 5.76 13.79 -15.27
CA GLN A 445 5.80 13.76 -16.73
C GLN A 445 4.73 14.63 -17.41
N GLU A 446 3.69 15.04 -16.68
CA GLU A 446 2.63 15.92 -17.21
C GLU A 446 3.00 17.39 -17.07
N GLY A 447 3.94 17.73 -16.18
CA GLY A 447 4.29 19.10 -15.83
C GLY A 447 3.18 19.82 -15.03
N LEU A 448 3.56 20.89 -14.35
CA LEU A 448 2.67 21.71 -13.54
C LEU A 448 1.90 22.71 -14.40
N ASP A 449 0.63 22.91 -14.08
CA ASP A 449 -0.18 24.01 -14.62
C ASP A 449 0.12 25.35 -13.92
N MET A 450 -0.47 26.44 -14.41
CA MET A 450 -0.20 27.78 -13.92
C MET A 450 -0.62 27.98 -12.44
N VAL A 451 -1.63 27.27 -11.94
CA VAL A 451 -2.06 27.39 -10.54
C VAL A 451 -0.98 26.83 -9.63
N HIS A 452 -0.48 25.63 -9.95
CA HIS A 452 0.60 25.00 -9.19
C HIS A 452 1.92 25.77 -9.32
N ILE A 453 2.27 26.22 -10.52
CA ILE A 453 3.47 27.03 -10.78
C ILE A 453 3.48 28.28 -9.91
N LYS A 454 2.37 29.04 -9.88
CA LYS A 454 2.26 30.24 -9.05
C LYS A 454 2.39 29.94 -7.57
N SER A 455 1.85 28.82 -7.11
CA SER A 455 2.00 28.42 -5.71
C SER A 455 3.47 28.15 -5.35
N VAL A 456 4.19 27.42 -6.20
CA VAL A 456 5.61 27.14 -6.01
C VAL A 456 6.45 28.40 -6.06
N LEU A 457 6.27 29.26 -7.08
CA LEU A 457 7.03 30.50 -7.22
C LEU A 457 6.78 31.45 -6.05
N LYS A 458 5.55 31.52 -5.53
CA LYS A 458 5.24 32.28 -4.32
C LYS A 458 5.98 31.73 -3.11
N LYS A 459 5.98 30.40 -2.93
CA LYS A 459 6.67 29.74 -1.81
C LYS A 459 8.20 29.92 -1.91
N LEU A 460 8.79 29.80 -3.10
CA LEU A 460 10.21 30.11 -3.35
C LEU A 460 10.51 31.58 -3.05
N ALA A 461 9.67 32.53 -3.47
CA ALA A 461 9.86 33.95 -3.18
C ALA A 461 9.84 34.25 -1.67
N GLN A 462 8.95 33.59 -0.91
CA GLN A 462 8.91 33.69 0.55
C GLN A 462 10.19 33.15 1.19
N TRP A 463 10.64 31.97 0.75
CA TRP A 463 11.88 31.34 1.20
C TRP A 463 13.11 32.21 0.91
N HIS A 464 13.23 32.69 -0.33
CA HIS A 464 14.31 33.54 -0.80
C HIS A 464 14.38 34.88 -0.07
N ALA A 465 13.24 35.54 0.13
CA ALA A 465 13.19 36.79 0.89
C ALA A 465 13.66 36.58 2.35
N ALA A 466 13.14 35.56 3.02
CA ALA A 466 13.46 35.30 4.42
C ALA A 466 14.92 34.87 4.63
N THR A 467 15.48 34.06 3.73
CA THR A 467 16.90 33.64 3.81
C THR A 467 17.84 34.80 3.50
N ALA A 468 17.50 35.69 2.55
CA ALA A 468 18.26 36.91 2.30
C ALA A 468 18.27 37.85 3.52
N VAL A 469 17.11 38.04 4.17
CA VAL A 469 16.98 38.84 5.39
C VAL A 469 17.77 38.21 6.54
N ARG A 470 17.69 36.88 6.71
CA ARG A 470 18.48 36.14 7.70
C ARG A 470 19.96 36.44 7.53
N VAL A 471 20.50 36.33 6.32
CA VAL A 471 21.93 36.60 6.10
C VAL A 471 22.29 38.06 6.32
N ALA A 472 21.44 38.99 5.89
CA ALA A 472 21.67 40.41 6.09
C ALA A 472 21.65 40.83 7.57
N THR A 473 20.98 40.07 8.44
CA THR A 473 20.82 40.38 9.87
C THR A 473 21.70 39.55 10.79
N LYS A 474 22.00 38.30 10.43
CA LYS A 474 22.74 37.33 11.27
C LYS A 474 24.08 36.88 10.68
N GLY A 475 24.42 37.32 9.46
CA GLY A 475 25.64 36.90 8.77
C GLY A 475 25.48 35.59 8.01
N LYS A 476 26.59 35.05 7.51
CA LYS A 476 26.61 33.90 6.60
C LYS A 476 26.01 32.63 7.21
N PHE A 477 25.45 31.77 6.37
CA PHE A 477 25.14 30.40 6.78
C PHE A 477 26.43 29.62 7.03
N GLU A 478 26.33 28.52 7.80
CA GLU A 478 27.44 27.57 7.91
C GLU A 478 27.81 27.05 6.52
N ASP A 479 29.10 26.78 6.32
CA ASP A 479 29.62 26.42 4.99
C ASP A 479 28.94 25.16 4.43
N LYS A 480 28.49 24.24 5.30
CA LYS A 480 27.72 23.04 4.90
C LYS A 480 26.37 23.33 4.23
N TYR A 481 25.74 24.49 4.51
CA TYR A 481 24.51 24.93 3.84
C TYR A 481 24.78 25.92 2.71
N ALA A 482 25.87 26.69 2.79
CA ALA A 482 26.15 27.74 1.83
C ALA A 482 26.77 27.22 0.51
N THR A 483 27.48 26.09 0.56
CA THR A 483 28.33 25.62 -0.55
C THR A 483 27.67 24.62 -1.50
N GLY A 484 26.51 24.05 -1.17
CA GLY A 484 25.86 23.04 -2.00
C GLY A 484 26.68 21.77 -2.20
N TYR A 485 26.35 21.03 -3.27
CA TYR A 485 27.03 19.78 -3.67
C TYR A 485 28.21 20.00 -4.63
N LEU A 486 28.34 21.19 -5.22
CA LEU A 486 29.42 21.52 -6.16
C LEU A 486 30.66 22.02 -5.40
N LYS A 487 31.30 21.14 -4.62
CA LYS A 487 32.52 21.44 -3.85
C LYS A 487 33.79 21.08 -4.65
N PRO A 488 34.92 21.77 -4.43
CA PRO A 488 36.18 21.49 -5.15
C PRO A 488 36.55 20.01 -5.19
N ASP A 489 36.43 19.32 -4.04
CA ASP A 489 36.80 17.90 -3.92
C ASP A 489 35.88 16.94 -4.69
N ALA A 490 34.71 17.41 -5.16
CA ALA A 490 33.78 16.62 -5.96
C ALA A 490 33.84 16.93 -7.46
N TYR A 491 34.73 17.82 -7.89
CA TYR A 491 34.86 18.22 -9.28
C TYR A 491 35.06 17.01 -10.21
N ASP A 492 36.04 16.14 -9.91
CA ASP A 492 36.35 15.00 -10.77
C ASP A 492 35.20 13.99 -10.86
N MET A 493 34.51 13.76 -9.74
CA MET A 493 33.33 12.88 -9.68
C MET A 493 32.19 13.45 -10.55
N ILE A 494 31.86 14.72 -10.36
CA ILE A 494 30.79 15.39 -11.13
C ILE A 494 31.16 15.43 -12.61
N LYS A 495 32.43 15.72 -12.93
CA LYS A 495 32.93 15.68 -14.30
C LYS A 495 32.74 14.30 -14.94
N GLY A 496 33.11 13.24 -14.25
CA GLY A 496 32.89 11.87 -14.70
C GLY A 496 31.41 11.57 -14.98
N MET A 497 30.50 11.99 -14.10
CA MET A 497 29.05 11.82 -14.31
C MET A 497 28.56 12.51 -15.60
N PHE A 498 28.99 13.75 -15.84
CA PHE A 498 28.62 14.48 -17.06
C PHE A 498 29.25 13.86 -18.32
N ASP A 499 30.55 13.57 -18.30
CA ASP A 499 31.28 12.96 -19.42
C ASP A 499 30.64 11.63 -19.86
N ASN A 500 30.19 10.84 -18.88
CA ASN A 500 29.54 9.54 -19.10
C ASN A 500 28.15 9.63 -19.74
N ALA A 501 27.53 10.82 -19.78
CA ALA A 501 26.26 11.07 -20.47
C ALA A 501 26.43 11.85 -21.78
N THR A 502 27.55 12.56 -21.94
CA THR A 502 27.82 13.48 -23.05
C THR A 502 27.66 12.81 -24.41
N ALA A 503 28.26 11.64 -24.65
CA ALA A 503 28.21 10.99 -25.96
C ALA A 503 26.76 10.67 -26.39
N VAL A 504 25.95 10.12 -25.48
CA VAL A 504 24.56 9.72 -25.75
C VAL A 504 23.65 10.94 -25.94
N LEU A 505 23.87 11.99 -25.12
CA LEU A 505 23.16 13.25 -25.27
C LEU A 505 23.45 13.87 -26.64
N LEU A 506 24.72 14.00 -27.03
CA LEU A 506 25.12 14.63 -28.30
C LEU A 506 24.64 13.81 -29.51
N GLU A 507 24.66 12.48 -29.45
CA GLU A 507 24.05 11.62 -30.47
C GLU A 507 22.57 11.98 -30.67
N SER A 508 21.81 12.08 -29.57
CA SER A 508 20.39 12.42 -29.62
C SER A 508 20.14 13.85 -30.13
N VAL A 509 20.92 14.82 -29.65
CA VAL A 509 20.80 16.24 -30.05
C VAL A 509 21.07 16.44 -31.54
N ARG A 510 21.95 15.63 -32.14
CA ARG A 510 22.23 15.68 -33.58
C ARG A 510 20.99 15.37 -34.43
N GLU A 511 20.13 14.49 -33.94
CA GLU A 511 18.90 14.06 -34.62
C GLU A 511 17.73 15.01 -34.43
N PHE A 512 17.83 16.00 -33.53
CA PHE A 512 16.78 16.96 -33.26
C PHE A 512 16.58 17.94 -34.43
N THR A 513 15.37 18.45 -34.55
CA THR A 513 14.99 19.43 -35.58
C THR A 513 15.86 20.69 -35.48
N ASP A 514 16.32 21.20 -36.63
CA ASP A 514 17.19 22.39 -36.74
C ASP A 514 18.52 22.29 -35.97
N SER A 515 19.03 21.08 -35.72
CA SER A 515 20.27 20.86 -34.97
C SER A 515 21.48 21.61 -35.54
N ASN A 516 21.54 21.80 -36.85
CA ASN A 516 22.58 22.61 -37.52
C ASN A 516 22.69 24.05 -36.99
N MET A 517 21.65 24.61 -36.36
CA MET A 517 21.69 25.96 -35.80
C MET A 517 22.44 26.05 -34.45
N TYR A 518 22.39 24.99 -33.64
CA TYR A 518 22.87 25.04 -32.24
C TYR A 518 23.87 23.93 -31.89
N TYR A 519 24.01 22.88 -32.71
CA TYR A 519 24.74 21.67 -32.37
C TYR A 519 26.19 21.94 -31.96
N GLU A 520 26.93 22.76 -32.73
CA GLU A 520 28.32 23.09 -32.41
C GLU A 520 28.46 23.82 -31.06
N LYS A 521 27.53 24.75 -30.78
CA LYS A 521 27.47 25.47 -29.49
C LYS A 521 27.13 24.52 -28.34
N VAL A 522 26.20 23.59 -28.54
CA VAL A 522 25.87 22.55 -27.55
C VAL A 522 27.07 21.64 -27.29
N VAL A 523 27.80 21.19 -28.31
CA VAL A 523 29.02 20.39 -28.15
C VAL A 523 30.05 21.15 -27.31
N LYS A 524 30.29 22.43 -27.62
CA LYS A 524 31.25 23.26 -26.90
C LYS A 524 30.86 23.41 -25.42
N LEU A 525 29.61 23.82 -25.16
CA LEU A 525 29.12 24.01 -23.80
C LEU A 525 29.08 22.71 -23.00
N GLN A 526 28.64 21.60 -23.62
CA GLN A 526 28.57 20.29 -22.95
C GLN A 526 29.95 19.82 -22.48
N ASN A 527 31.00 20.04 -23.27
CA ASN A 527 32.37 19.66 -22.91
C ASN A 527 32.96 20.53 -21.80
N GLN A 528 32.34 21.68 -21.50
CA GLN A 528 32.77 22.64 -20.46
C GLN A 528 31.75 22.73 -19.31
N ILE A 529 30.69 21.91 -19.32
CA ILE A 529 29.54 22.11 -18.44
C ILE A 529 29.93 22.05 -16.96
N THR A 530 30.85 21.16 -16.60
CA THR A 530 31.35 21.04 -15.23
C THR A 530 32.11 22.31 -14.82
N ASP A 531 32.97 22.84 -15.68
CA ASP A 531 33.70 24.09 -15.41
C ASP A 531 32.73 25.27 -15.23
N GLU A 532 31.74 25.39 -16.11
CA GLU A 532 30.74 26.45 -16.02
C GLU A 532 29.89 26.34 -14.75
N LEU A 533 29.45 25.14 -14.35
CA LEU A 533 28.72 24.94 -13.09
C LEU A 533 29.58 25.26 -11.85
N PHE A 534 30.88 24.97 -11.87
CA PHE A 534 31.76 25.30 -10.75
C PHE A 534 32.07 26.80 -10.67
N LYS A 535 32.14 27.51 -11.82
CA LYS A 535 32.27 28.97 -11.87
C LYS A 535 31.08 29.66 -11.18
N GLU A 536 29.87 29.14 -11.34
CA GLU A 536 28.65 29.65 -10.68
C GLU A 536 28.74 29.64 -9.14
N MET A 537 29.53 28.72 -8.59
CA MET A 537 29.76 28.61 -7.15
C MET A 537 30.86 29.53 -6.64
N GLY A 538 31.40 30.39 -7.51
CA GLY A 538 32.51 31.30 -7.20
C GLY A 538 33.86 30.60 -7.07
N ILE A 539 34.01 29.41 -7.67
CA ILE A 539 35.27 28.68 -7.76
C ILE A 539 35.97 29.12 -9.05
N GLY A 540 37.08 29.87 -8.92
CA GLY A 540 37.91 30.29 -10.06
C GLY A 540 37.58 31.67 -10.68
N ILE A 541 36.57 32.40 -10.18
CA ILE A 541 36.23 33.79 -10.60
C ILE A 541 35.98 34.66 -9.35
N GLY A 542 36.22 35.98 -9.44
CA GLY A 542 35.91 36.94 -8.38
C GLY A 542 34.40 37.01 -8.08
N LYS A 543 34.03 36.98 -6.80
CA LYS A 543 32.62 37.02 -6.37
C LYS A 543 32.01 38.40 -6.61
N ASN A 544 30.83 38.45 -7.24
CA ASN A 544 30.01 39.65 -7.21
C ASN A 544 29.32 39.75 -5.83
N GLU A 545 29.87 40.57 -4.94
CA GLU A 545 29.34 40.77 -3.59
C GLU A 545 28.08 41.65 -3.57
N ASP A 546 27.80 42.37 -4.66
CA ASP A 546 26.65 43.28 -4.80
C ASP A 546 25.40 42.60 -5.37
N GLU A 547 25.51 41.36 -5.83
CA GLU A 547 24.38 40.58 -6.35
C GLU A 547 23.44 40.10 -5.23
N PHE A 548 22.13 40.08 -5.51
CA PHE A 548 21.13 39.54 -4.59
C PHE A 548 21.25 38.02 -4.48
N LYS A 549 21.57 37.53 -3.27
CA LYS A 549 21.77 36.11 -2.98
C LYS A 549 20.78 35.61 -1.93
N VAL A 550 20.46 34.34 -2.05
CA VAL A 550 19.46 33.61 -1.26
C VAL A 550 19.99 32.23 -0.95
N LEU A 551 19.44 31.57 0.08
CA LEU A 551 19.68 30.15 0.24
C LEU A 551 18.71 29.42 -0.70
N ASN A 552 19.19 28.85 -1.78
CA ASN A 552 18.39 28.04 -2.70
C ASN A 552 18.05 26.70 -2.04
N HIS A 553 16.90 26.11 -2.40
CA HIS A 553 16.59 24.71 -2.15
C HIS A 553 17.61 23.80 -2.85
N GLY A 554 18.03 24.18 -4.07
CA GLY A 554 19.06 23.50 -4.86
C GLY A 554 18.55 22.32 -5.68
N ASP A 555 17.45 21.69 -5.24
CA ASP A 555 16.78 20.57 -5.93
C ASP A 555 15.26 20.81 -6.10
N ALA A 556 14.86 22.00 -6.58
CA ALA A 556 13.46 22.43 -6.63
C ALA A 556 12.71 21.91 -7.87
N TRP A 557 12.44 20.62 -7.95
CA TRP A 557 11.65 19.99 -9.02
C TRP A 557 10.37 19.33 -8.49
N SER A 558 9.43 19.01 -9.39
CA SER A 558 8.08 18.54 -9.05
C SER A 558 8.00 17.31 -8.14
N ASN A 559 9.02 16.44 -8.12
CA ASN A 559 9.07 15.30 -7.18
C ASN A 559 9.38 15.73 -5.74
N ASN A 560 10.06 16.85 -5.57
CA ASN A 560 10.41 17.43 -4.27
C ASN A 560 9.36 18.45 -3.81
N ILE A 561 8.20 18.48 -4.46
CA ILE A 561 7.10 19.40 -4.16
C ILE A 561 5.83 18.58 -3.94
N MET A 562 5.20 18.77 -2.79
CA MET A 562 3.93 18.14 -2.44
C MET A 562 2.82 19.19 -2.36
N PHE A 563 1.65 18.85 -2.89
CA PHE A 563 0.49 19.71 -2.94
C PHE A 563 -0.65 19.11 -2.12
N GLN A 564 -1.33 19.95 -1.35
CA GLN A 564 -2.56 19.62 -0.63
C GLN A 564 -3.73 20.28 -1.34
N TYR A 565 -4.89 19.62 -1.38
CA TYR A 565 -6.10 20.12 -2.03
C TYR A 565 -7.24 20.21 -1.02
N ASN A 566 -8.19 21.12 -1.25
CA ASN A 566 -9.44 21.16 -0.50
C ASN A 566 -10.31 19.98 -0.92
N GLU A 567 -10.83 19.22 0.05
CA GLU A 567 -11.65 18.03 -0.22
C GLU A 567 -12.97 18.38 -0.93
N ASP A 568 -13.56 19.54 -0.60
CA ASP A 568 -14.89 19.92 -1.09
C ASP A 568 -14.89 20.34 -2.57
N ASN A 569 -13.84 21.01 -3.05
CA ASN A 569 -13.83 21.63 -4.38
C ASN A 569 -12.60 21.27 -5.24
N GLY A 570 -11.61 20.57 -4.69
CA GLY A 570 -10.40 20.18 -5.40
C GLY A 570 -9.37 21.29 -5.62
N ASP A 571 -9.60 22.50 -5.09
CA ASP A 571 -8.67 23.62 -5.25
C ASP A 571 -7.36 23.37 -4.50
N LEU A 572 -6.28 23.92 -5.05
CA LEU A 572 -4.98 23.89 -4.39
C LEU A 572 -5.04 24.66 -3.06
N LYS A 573 -4.74 23.95 -1.97
CA LYS A 573 -4.80 24.45 -0.60
C LYS A 573 -3.42 24.84 -0.07
N GLU A 574 -2.44 23.95 -0.20
CA GLU A 574 -1.07 24.18 0.31
C GLU A 574 0.01 23.56 -0.57
N THR A 575 1.23 24.05 -0.42
CA THR A 575 2.41 23.60 -1.16
C THR A 575 3.61 23.53 -0.23
N TYR A 576 4.19 22.34 -0.07
CA TYR A 576 5.40 22.09 0.72
C TYR A 576 6.52 21.58 -0.17
N PHE A 577 7.74 21.95 0.16
CA PHE A 577 8.93 21.34 -0.38
C PHE A 577 9.41 20.23 0.54
N VAL A 578 10.08 19.24 -0.04
CA VAL A 578 10.72 18.13 0.65
C VAL A 578 12.11 17.91 0.04
N ASP A 579 12.95 17.12 0.70
CA ASP A 579 14.30 16.78 0.23
C ASP A 579 15.27 17.98 0.12
N TYR A 580 15.51 18.67 1.25
CA TYR A 580 16.42 19.81 1.38
C TYR A 580 17.91 19.39 1.44
N GLN A 581 18.31 18.53 0.52
CA GLN A 581 19.55 17.78 0.60
C GLN A 581 20.78 18.56 0.07
N ILE A 582 20.58 19.52 -0.82
CA ILE A 582 21.67 20.26 -1.50
C ILE A 582 21.48 21.79 -1.53
N PRO A 583 21.18 22.45 -0.40
CA PRO A 583 21.05 23.90 -0.36
C PRO A 583 22.35 24.62 -0.73
N SER A 584 22.24 25.77 -1.38
CA SER A 584 23.38 26.62 -1.78
C SER A 584 23.05 28.10 -1.62
N TYR A 585 23.97 28.89 -1.06
CA TYR A 585 23.76 30.33 -0.91
C TYR A 585 24.33 31.09 -2.12
N THR A 586 23.48 31.32 -3.12
CA THR A 586 23.86 31.96 -4.39
C THR A 586 22.67 32.72 -4.99
N SER A 587 22.74 33.10 -6.26
CA SER A 587 21.66 33.77 -6.99
C SER A 587 20.36 32.94 -6.96
N PRO A 588 19.17 33.57 -6.85
CA PRO A 588 17.88 32.87 -6.95
C PRO A 588 17.64 32.26 -8.33
N ALA A 589 18.47 32.61 -9.34
CA ALA A 589 18.38 32.05 -10.67
C ALA A 589 18.58 30.53 -10.69
N GLN A 590 19.33 29.95 -9.74
CA GLN A 590 19.51 28.50 -9.65
C GLN A 590 18.16 27.79 -9.47
N ASP A 591 17.41 28.08 -8.40
CA ASP A 591 16.10 27.45 -8.16
C ASP A 591 15.08 27.79 -9.26
N LEU A 592 15.11 29.02 -9.79
CA LEU A 592 14.18 29.43 -10.86
C LEU A 592 14.41 28.67 -12.16
N TRP A 593 15.66 28.54 -12.61
CA TRP A 593 15.98 27.74 -13.79
C TRP A 593 15.66 26.27 -13.55
N TYR A 594 16.05 25.74 -12.39
CA TYR A 594 15.83 24.35 -12.02
C TYR A 594 14.34 24.00 -12.06
N PHE A 595 13.50 24.80 -11.40
CA PHE A 595 12.06 24.58 -11.32
C PHE A 595 11.37 24.77 -12.68
N ILE A 596 11.58 25.91 -13.33
CA ILE A 596 10.82 26.26 -14.55
C ILE A 596 11.13 25.26 -15.67
N ILE A 597 12.41 24.92 -15.87
CA ILE A 597 12.83 24.04 -16.94
C ILE A 597 12.46 22.59 -16.66
N SER A 598 12.57 22.10 -15.42
CA SER A 598 12.26 20.70 -15.12
C SER A 598 10.75 20.43 -15.02
N SER A 599 9.96 21.37 -14.47
CA SER A 599 8.68 21.02 -13.86
C SER A 599 7.45 21.68 -14.49
N CYS A 600 7.59 22.73 -15.31
CA CYS A 600 6.44 23.38 -15.94
C CYS A 600 5.90 22.58 -17.15
N LYS A 601 4.58 22.62 -17.38
CA LYS A 601 3.94 22.10 -18.60
C LYS A 601 4.60 22.65 -19.86
N TYR A 602 4.70 21.82 -20.89
CA TYR A 602 5.31 22.15 -22.18
C TYR A 602 4.79 23.47 -22.75
N GLU A 603 3.47 23.63 -22.78
CA GLU A 603 2.76 24.76 -23.38
C GLU A 603 2.96 26.07 -22.61
N ILE A 604 3.33 25.98 -21.32
CA ILE A 604 3.48 27.12 -20.41
C ILE A 604 4.94 27.56 -20.32
N LYS A 605 5.86 26.59 -20.21
CA LYS A 605 7.26 26.78 -19.84
C LYS A 605 7.95 27.92 -20.59
N LEU A 606 7.82 27.96 -21.92
CA LEU A 606 8.45 28.98 -22.76
C LEU A 606 7.51 30.16 -23.04
N ALA A 607 6.22 29.90 -23.26
CA ALA A 607 5.24 30.92 -23.63
C ALA A 607 4.98 31.93 -22.49
N ASN A 608 5.12 31.49 -21.24
CA ASN A 608 4.88 32.30 -20.05
C ASN A 608 6.14 32.52 -19.21
N PHE A 609 7.34 32.31 -19.78
CA PHE A 609 8.59 32.42 -19.03
C PHE A 609 8.76 33.76 -18.32
N ASP A 610 8.63 34.87 -19.06
CA ASP A 610 8.78 36.21 -18.49
C ASP A 610 7.67 36.55 -17.50
N TYR A 611 6.45 36.04 -17.73
CA TYR A 611 5.33 36.18 -16.79
C TYR A 611 5.64 35.49 -15.45
N MET A 612 6.21 34.29 -15.47
CA MET A 612 6.60 33.55 -14.27
C MET A 612 7.67 34.32 -13.48
N LEU A 613 8.65 34.91 -14.15
CA LEU A 613 9.67 35.74 -13.50
C LEU A 613 9.08 37.02 -12.90
N ALA A 614 8.19 37.71 -13.62
CA ALA A 614 7.50 38.88 -13.11
C ALA A 614 6.64 38.56 -11.89
N TYR A 615 5.91 37.44 -11.92
CA TYR A 615 5.11 36.97 -10.79
C TYR A 615 5.98 36.62 -9.57
N TYR A 616 7.07 35.87 -9.78
CA TYR A 616 8.03 35.58 -8.71
C TYR A 616 8.62 36.86 -8.10
N HIS A 617 9.06 37.81 -8.94
CA HIS A 617 9.61 39.09 -8.47
C HIS A 617 8.61 39.89 -7.66
N GLN A 618 7.34 39.94 -8.10
CA GLN A 618 6.28 40.61 -7.35
C GLN A 618 6.15 40.02 -5.94
N GLN A 619 6.07 38.69 -5.83
CA GLN A 619 5.97 38.00 -4.53
C GLN A 619 7.22 38.20 -3.67
N LEU A 620 8.41 38.25 -4.30
CA LEU A 620 9.67 38.51 -3.63
C LEU A 620 9.73 39.94 -3.06
N ASP A 621 9.35 40.94 -3.86
CA ASP A 621 9.31 42.34 -3.46
C ASP A 621 8.34 42.58 -2.30
N GLU A 622 7.12 42.02 -2.39
CA GLU A 622 6.12 42.06 -1.32
C GLU A 622 6.68 41.48 -0.01
N CYS A 623 7.33 40.30 -0.08
CA CYS A 623 7.89 39.63 1.09
C CYS A 623 9.09 40.38 1.68
N LEU A 624 10.03 40.83 0.85
CA LEU A 624 11.22 41.59 1.29
C LEU A 624 10.83 42.93 1.96
N ARG A 625 9.78 43.61 1.47
CA ARG A 625 9.24 44.83 2.12
C ARG A 625 8.65 44.52 3.48
N LEU A 626 7.86 43.46 3.59
CA LEU A 626 7.27 43.03 4.86
C LEU A 626 8.36 42.72 5.89
N LEU A 627 9.41 42.02 5.46
CA LEU A 627 10.56 41.66 6.29
C LEU A 627 11.56 42.79 6.53
N LYS A 628 11.31 43.99 5.97
CA LYS A 628 12.18 45.17 6.08
C LYS A 628 13.63 44.87 5.70
N TYR A 629 13.82 44.24 4.54
CA TYR A 629 15.16 43.89 4.04
C TYR A 629 16.10 45.10 4.05
N PRO A 630 17.29 45.02 4.69
CA PRO A 630 18.12 46.20 4.95
C PRO A 630 19.05 46.57 3.79
N LYS A 631 19.14 45.76 2.73
CA LYS A 631 19.97 46.02 1.55
C LYS A 631 19.12 46.52 0.37
N LYS A 632 19.78 46.81 -0.76
CA LYS A 632 19.12 47.20 -2.00
C LYS A 632 18.14 46.11 -2.47
N MET A 633 16.90 46.50 -2.71
CA MET A 633 15.86 45.63 -3.24
C MET A 633 16.17 45.26 -4.70
N PRO A 634 16.08 43.97 -5.09
CA PRO A 634 16.23 43.58 -6.49
C PRO A 634 15.04 44.07 -7.31
N MET A 635 15.30 44.70 -8.45
CA MET A 635 14.26 45.06 -9.42
C MET A 635 14.01 43.89 -10.39
N LEU A 636 12.85 43.89 -11.06
CA LEU A 636 12.53 42.85 -12.05
C LEU A 636 13.62 42.70 -13.13
N LYS A 637 14.19 43.83 -13.59
CA LYS A 637 15.29 43.80 -14.57
C LYS A 637 16.55 43.12 -14.00
N ASP A 638 16.80 43.25 -12.70
CA ASP A 638 17.95 42.63 -12.04
C ASP A 638 17.74 41.10 -12.00
N ILE A 639 16.51 40.65 -11.72
CA ILE A 639 16.14 39.22 -11.82
C ILE A 639 16.32 38.70 -13.25
N HIS A 640 15.85 39.43 -14.26
CA HIS A 640 16.09 39.03 -15.66
C HIS A 640 17.59 38.92 -15.95
N CYS A 641 18.40 39.92 -15.58
CA CYS A 641 19.85 39.87 -15.75
C CYS A 641 20.46 38.65 -15.06
N MET A 642 20.06 38.32 -13.83
CA MET A 642 20.52 37.11 -13.13
C MET A 642 20.18 35.83 -13.92
N MET A 643 18.97 35.74 -14.49
CA MET A 643 18.61 34.58 -15.31
C MET A 643 19.55 34.43 -16.53
N TYR A 644 19.99 35.53 -17.14
CA TYR A 644 20.98 35.48 -18.23
C TYR A 644 22.40 35.16 -17.73
N THR A 645 22.86 35.81 -16.65
CA THR A 645 24.19 35.60 -16.07
C THR A 645 24.38 34.14 -15.65
N HIS A 646 23.38 33.56 -15.00
CA HIS A 646 23.43 32.18 -14.48
C HIS A 646 22.72 31.18 -15.39
N GLY A 647 22.73 31.46 -16.71
CA GLY A 647 22.00 30.69 -17.71
C GLY A 647 22.47 29.24 -17.88
N VAL A 648 23.67 28.90 -17.39
CA VAL A 648 24.18 27.51 -17.39
C VAL A 648 23.24 26.57 -16.64
N TRP A 649 22.55 27.03 -15.59
CA TRP A 649 21.55 26.24 -14.87
C TRP A 649 20.37 25.85 -15.77
N ALA A 650 19.99 26.68 -16.74
CA ALA A 650 18.95 26.35 -17.71
C ALA A 650 19.37 25.14 -18.55
N TYR A 651 20.59 25.18 -19.09
CA TYR A 651 21.14 24.11 -19.92
C TYR A 651 21.37 22.82 -19.10
N ALA A 652 22.01 22.91 -17.94
CA ALA A 652 22.26 21.75 -17.07
C ALA A 652 20.96 21.08 -16.60
N THR A 653 19.95 21.88 -16.25
CA THR A 653 18.62 21.35 -15.87
C THR A 653 17.95 20.67 -17.06
N ALA A 654 18.02 21.28 -18.24
CA ALA A 654 17.45 20.71 -19.45
C ALA A 654 18.09 19.37 -19.80
N THR A 655 19.41 19.27 -19.74
CA THR A 655 20.13 18.07 -20.17
C THR A 655 20.17 16.96 -19.13
N ASN A 656 19.89 17.21 -17.85
CA ASN A 656 19.96 16.16 -16.82
C ASN A 656 18.61 15.92 -16.14
N VAL A 657 18.13 16.95 -15.45
CA VAL A 657 16.95 16.85 -14.59
C VAL A 657 15.69 16.63 -15.42
N MET A 658 15.50 17.42 -16.48
CA MET A 658 14.32 17.31 -17.34
C MET A 658 14.28 15.96 -18.08
N ALA A 659 15.44 15.41 -18.46
CA ALA A 659 15.55 14.09 -19.05
C ALA A 659 15.04 13.00 -18.08
N ALA A 660 15.46 13.08 -16.80
CA ALA A 660 14.97 12.18 -15.76
C ALA A 660 13.49 12.37 -15.44
N VAL A 661 13.00 13.62 -15.41
CA VAL A 661 11.59 13.97 -15.15
C VAL A 661 10.65 13.37 -16.19
N LEU A 662 10.98 13.50 -17.48
CA LEU A 662 10.12 13.11 -18.59
C LEU A 662 10.23 11.61 -18.94
N CYS A 663 11.17 10.91 -18.32
CA CYS A 663 11.38 9.47 -18.51
C CYS A 663 10.19 8.66 -17.95
N ASP A 664 9.82 7.60 -18.69
CA ASP A 664 8.80 6.65 -18.28
C ASP A 664 9.24 5.86 -17.03
N PRO A 665 8.30 5.49 -16.13
CA PRO A 665 8.63 4.67 -14.98
C PRO A 665 9.27 3.35 -15.39
N THR A 666 10.38 2.98 -14.75
CA THR A 666 11.09 1.72 -14.98
C THR A 666 11.90 1.35 -13.74
N ASP A 667 11.97 0.07 -13.41
CA ASP A 667 12.79 -0.43 -12.28
C ASP A 667 14.29 -0.18 -12.49
N LYS A 668 14.68 0.18 -13.73
CA LYS A 668 16.05 0.58 -14.08
C LYS A 668 16.36 2.05 -13.74
N ALA A 669 15.37 2.86 -13.37
CA ALA A 669 15.55 4.26 -13.01
C ALA A 669 16.03 4.38 -11.55
N ASN A 670 17.30 4.05 -11.34
CA ASN A 670 18.00 4.20 -10.07
C ASN A 670 19.31 4.98 -10.26
N LEU A 671 19.86 5.47 -9.15
CA LEU A 671 21.08 6.28 -9.17
C LEU A 671 22.25 5.52 -9.81
N ASP A 672 22.40 4.22 -9.51
CA ASP A 672 23.47 3.38 -10.04
C ASP A 672 23.46 3.36 -11.57
N ASN A 673 22.31 3.12 -12.21
CA ASN A 673 22.19 3.13 -13.67
C ASN A 673 22.32 4.55 -14.26
N PHE A 674 21.98 5.60 -13.51
CA PHE A 674 22.16 6.98 -13.95
C PHE A 674 23.65 7.35 -14.05
N ILE A 675 24.48 6.88 -13.12
CA ILE A 675 25.91 7.21 -13.05
C ILE A 675 26.84 6.16 -13.68
N SER A 676 26.37 4.92 -13.84
CA SER A 676 27.16 3.79 -14.37
C SER A 676 27.50 3.92 -15.85
N GLU A 677 28.67 3.38 -16.22
CA GLU A 677 29.15 3.16 -17.59
C GLU A 677 28.80 1.78 -18.15
N THR A 678 28.12 0.95 -17.37
CA THR A 678 27.69 -0.38 -17.83
C THR A 678 26.73 -0.28 -19.01
N ASP A 679 26.61 -1.36 -19.79
CA ASP A 679 25.64 -1.45 -20.89
C ASP A 679 24.21 -1.12 -20.42
N ALA A 680 23.86 -1.50 -19.19
CA ALA A 680 22.58 -1.18 -18.57
C ALA A 680 22.42 0.33 -18.31
N GLY A 681 23.45 0.99 -17.78
CA GLY A 681 23.45 2.45 -17.57
C GLY A 681 23.40 3.24 -18.88
N LEU A 682 24.18 2.82 -19.89
CA LEU A 682 24.14 3.43 -21.23
C LEU A 682 22.78 3.23 -21.92
N ALA A 683 22.17 2.05 -21.79
CA ALA A 683 20.83 1.79 -22.31
C ALA A 683 19.77 2.68 -21.63
N PHE A 684 19.89 2.90 -20.32
CA PHE A 684 19.00 3.79 -19.58
C PHE A 684 19.17 5.25 -20.02
N LYS A 685 20.41 5.74 -20.16
CA LYS A 685 20.69 7.09 -20.71
C LYS A 685 20.12 7.27 -22.11
N ARG A 686 20.27 6.28 -23.00
CA ARG A 686 19.66 6.30 -24.34
C ARG A 686 18.13 6.40 -24.25
N GLN A 687 17.50 5.64 -23.35
CA GLN A 687 16.06 5.71 -23.13
C GLN A 687 15.60 7.10 -22.67
N MET A 688 16.37 7.79 -21.81
CA MET A 688 16.04 9.15 -21.39
C MET A 688 16.14 10.15 -22.55
N TYR A 689 17.27 10.17 -23.28
CA TYR A 689 17.54 11.18 -24.30
C TYR A 689 16.79 10.96 -25.62
N SER A 690 16.45 9.71 -25.95
CA SER A 690 15.60 9.39 -27.10
C SER A 690 14.10 9.46 -26.79
N ASN A 691 13.70 9.73 -25.54
CA ASN A 691 12.30 9.77 -25.17
C ASN A 691 11.53 10.83 -25.99
N PRO A 692 10.41 10.48 -26.65
CA PRO A 692 9.67 11.42 -27.49
C PRO A 692 9.19 12.68 -26.75
N ARG A 693 8.83 12.58 -25.46
CA ARG A 693 8.48 13.77 -24.66
C ARG A 693 9.70 14.66 -24.45
N TYR A 694 10.81 14.08 -24.02
CA TYR A 694 12.06 14.83 -23.83
C TYR A 694 12.50 15.53 -25.11
N ARG A 695 12.54 14.81 -26.23
CA ARG A 695 12.86 15.35 -27.55
C ARG A 695 11.98 16.54 -27.92
N LYS A 696 10.65 16.41 -27.77
CA LYS A 696 9.69 17.50 -28.04
C LYS A 696 10.01 18.77 -27.22
N HIS A 697 10.40 18.62 -25.96
CA HIS A 697 10.82 19.74 -25.13
C HIS A 697 12.14 20.36 -25.59
N MET A 698 13.15 19.53 -25.89
CA MET A 698 14.47 19.99 -26.30
C MET A 698 14.47 20.69 -27.66
N GLU A 699 13.69 20.20 -28.63
CA GLU A 699 13.53 20.83 -29.96
C GLU A 699 12.95 22.24 -29.88
N ALA A 700 12.14 22.55 -28.85
CA ALA A 700 11.69 23.92 -28.60
C ALA A 700 12.69 24.72 -27.75
N LEU A 701 13.33 24.08 -26.78
CA LEU A 701 14.17 24.74 -25.78
C LEU A 701 15.55 25.15 -26.31
N LEU A 702 16.22 24.31 -27.13
CA LEU A 702 17.57 24.62 -27.62
C LEU A 702 17.61 25.87 -28.51
N PRO A 703 16.71 26.06 -29.49
CA PRO A 703 16.62 27.33 -30.22
C PRO A 703 16.27 28.52 -29.30
N TRP A 704 15.43 28.28 -28.29
CA TRP A 704 15.03 29.32 -27.34
C TRP A 704 16.20 29.79 -26.44
N LEU A 705 17.07 28.86 -26.03
CA LEU A 705 18.33 29.14 -25.32
C LEU A 705 19.36 29.81 -26.23
N LEU A 706 19.51 29.33 -27.48
CA LEU A 706 20.39 29.92 -28.48
C LEU A 706 20.08 31.40 -28.70
N ASN A 707 18.82 31.74 -28.93
CA ASN A 707 18.37 33.12 -29.20
C ASN A 707 18.53 34.06 -27.99
N ARG A 708 18.85 33.50 -26.81
CA ARG A 708 19.11 34.24 -25.57
C ARG A 708 20.60 34.30 -25.23
N GLY A 709 21.47 33.77 -26.10
CA GLY A 709 22.91 33.70 -25.85
C GLY A 709 23.31 32.67 -24.79
N LEU A 710 22.39 31.82 -24.32
CA LEU A 710 22.64 30.90 -23.21
C LEU A 710 23.39 29.62 -23.61
N LEU A 711 23.68 29.47 -24.90
CA LEU A 711 24.57 28.42 -25.42
C LEU A 711 25.98 28.96 -25.74
N GLU A 712 26.27 30.20 -25.38
CA GLU A 712 27.58 30.82 -25.57
C GLU A 712 28.41 30.62 -24.30
N CYS A 713 29.63 30.09 -24.46
CA CYS A 713 30.63 29.86 -23.43
C CYS A 713 31.96 30.47 -23.85
#